data_AF-A0A5B7V6J9-F1
#
_entry.id   AF-A0A5B7V6J9-F1
#
_cell.length_a   1.000
_cell.length_b   1.000
_cell.length_c   1.000
_cell.angle_alpha   90.00
_cell.angle_beta   90.00
_cell.angle_gamma   90.00
#
_symmetry.space_group_name_H-M   'P 1'
#
loop_
_entity.id
_entity.type
_entity.pdbx_description
1 polymer ?
#
loop_
_entity_poly.entity_id
_entity_poly.type
_entity_poly.pdbx_seq_one_letter_code
_entity_poly.pdbx_strand_id
1 'polypeptide(L)'
;MALYTYGGTPADVLTTVTGDVVPDYPVLVRRAGTGELVTALYEEDGTTPISELRSNPVGSGAPGAIRTFKADSVTAIQFEYLDGEGDPVRWYAAAREAATGALDQLEAKVDKSGSTLTGKLQWGMANSTDVALGSFKVADAFDRWRMTADGAMAWGSGAAARDTFLSRSAAGVLETPGTFVAGQVSLSGMRLFNVRIHGATGGGTVDDAPFIQAAFDAAQAAGGGWVIIPPGDYRLATLPLRIWGKTRLTLLPGARMLRAADSTVLTNGAASQNLGGYTGHGDLVIEGGTWEMRGTTSGLTASRMCISLGHAQRILIRDTEVRDTPGFHALEINACKNIRVENCRFLGYIDPGSRPFSEAIQPDLAKGSAYFGAFGPYDHTPVEDLTVTDCYFGASGTAGTVPWPRGVGSHSATIGRWHKRIKVIGNTFEGGAQYAVGGYNWQDPVVEGNTITGCGAGVRMRTVDTADTEDTKNTSGTQTSASQAARNFTIVGNTITGTTGYDDCIVLQGEATGRIIDATIDGNILDGNSAGGQNGIRIEYADDYTIGDNTIRDTAGTGISQEQTSGGTVTGNRVRGTTGSGIACTTCSEIEIADNTMRELGVNGIHVLGGTDVTIVDNYIKGASRAAAGSWGIRASTSSDGLLITGNKIRKYGSGNEVANGIGITNTCTNVRRYGNDLGDTGIDDQSTGPETTPYDTVGALEELMRPAGRFETTSRLRCGTSSSAMTSGVLYLVPIWLPKGAVISNLSFVTGGTGVGTPTNYWFTLHDRSRVALARTADQTTAAWAANTTKTLAIAQTTAGSASTYTTTYAGLYYLGIMIKATTMPTIVGEGSMTAGASSSPGFGDTNTGQTTPPTVTSGAFTAAAFGGNTGLLAYGYTT
;
A
#
# COMPACT_ATOMS: atom_id res chain seq x y z
N MET A 1 44.55 -111.85 -5.37
CA MET A 1 45.68 -111.37 -6.18
C MET A 1 46.92 -112.02 -5.60
N ALA A 2 47.70 -112.78 -6.38
CA ALA A 2 48.97 -113.31 -5.89
C ALA A 2 49.94 -112.14 -5.75
N LEU A 3 50.32 -111.80 -4.52
CA LEU A 3 51.31 -110.76 -4.25
C LEU A 3 52.66 -111.46 -4.10
N TYR A 4 53.71 -110.91 -4.68
CA TYR A 4 55.05 -111.53 -4.70
C TYR A 4 55.94 -110.89 -3.63
N THR A 5 56.72 -111.70 -2.91
CA THR A 5 57.65 -111.22 -1.88
C THR A 5 59.10 -111.36 -2.39
N TYR A 6 59.75 -110.24 -2.73
CA TYR A 6 61.15 -110.22 -3.14
C TYR A 6 62.10 -110.02 -1.92
N GLY A 7 63.10 -110.92 -1.81
CA GLY A 7 64.40 -110.79 -1.13
C GLY A 7 64.43 -110.55 0.40
N GLY A 8 65.11 -111.41 1.17
CA GLY A 8 65.36 -111.24 2.62
C GLY A 8 66.48 -112.16 3.14
N THR A 9 66.95 -111.95 4.37
CA THR A 9 67.93 -112.81 5.08
C THR A 9 67.32 -114.16 5.46
N PRO A 10 68.09 -115.25 5.63
CA PRO A 10 67.56 -116.61 5.83
C PRO A 10 66.53 -116.79 6.96
N ALA A 11 66.45 -115.84 7.90
CA ALA A 11 65.47 -115.83 8.98
C ALA A 11 64.09 -115.27 8.58
N ASP A 12 63.98 -114.54 7.46
CA ASP A 12 62.79 -113.78 7.04
C ASP A 12 62.30 -114.13 5.61
N VAL A 13 62.86 -115.17 4.99
CA VAL A 13 62.43 -115.73 3.69
C VAL A 13 62.50 -117.25 3.70
N LEU A 14 61.59 -117.86 2.95
CA LEU A 14 61.54 -119.28 2.61
C LEU A 14 62.91 -119.81 2.17
N THR A 15 63.40 -120.84 2.86
CA THR A 15 64.61 -121.57 2.49
C THR A 15 64.28 -123.02 2.17
N THR A 16 64.98 -123.62 1.20
CA THR A 16 64.93 -125.07 0.97
C THR A 16 65.50 -125.81 2.19
N VAL A 17 65.29 -127.13 2.27
CA VAL A 17 65.93 -127.97 3.30
C VAL A 17 67.46 -127.90 3.31
N THR A 18 68.09 -127.41 2.24
CA THR A 18 69.53 -127.16 2.12
C THR A 18 69.95 -125.73 2.51
N GLY A 19 69.01 -124.86 2.86
CA GLY A 19 69.27 -123.47 3.28
C GLY A 19 69.32 -122.45 2.13
N ASP A 20 68.94 -122.84 0.91
CA ASP A 20 68.91 -121.94 -0.25
C ASP A 20 67.63 -121.09 -0.23
N VAL A 21 67.75 -119.77 -0.41
CA VAL A 21 66.61 -118.85 -0.47
C VAL A 21 65.78 -119.14 -1.72
N VAL A 22 64.46 -119.33 -1.55
CA VAL A 22 63.51 -119.55 -2.66
C VAL A 22 63.07 -118.19 -3.22
N PRO A 23 63.46 -117.81 -4.45
CA PRO A 23 62.97 -116.59 -5.10
C PRO A 23 61.57 -116.82 -5.68
N ASP A 24 60.70 -115.82 -5.58
CA ASP A 24 59.45 -115.66 -6.35
C ASP A 24 58.31 -116.66 -6.08
N TYR A 25 57.82 -116.71 -4.83
CA TYR A 25 56.61 -117.45 -4.47
C TYR A 25 55.36 -116.56 -4.36
N PRO A 26 54.22 -116.92 -4.98
CA PRO A 26 52.96 -116.20 -4.81
C PRO A 26 52.44 -116.38 -3.38
N VAL A 27 52.17 -115.29 -2.66
CA VAL A 27 51.52 -115.34 -1.34
C VAL A 27 50.05 -114.94 -1.42
N LEU A 28 49.22 -115.63 -0.64
CA LEU A 28 47.86 -115.22 -0.32
C LEU A 28 47.90 -114.33 0.92
N VAL A 29 47.25 -113.17 0.83
CA VAL A 29 47.09 -112.26 1.99
C VAL A 29 45.75 -112.56 2.64
N ARG A 30 45.78 -112.87 3.93
CA ARG A 30 44.61 -113.14 4.77
C ARG A 30 44.51 -112.11 5.89
N ARG A 31 43.29 -111.90 6.37
CA ARG A 31 43.05 -111.17 7.62
C ARG A 31 43.59 -112.02 8.76
N ALA A 32 44.47 -111.44 9.57
CA ALA A 32 45.17 -112.16 10.62
C ALA A 32 44.18 -112.85 11.59
N GLY A 33 44.30 -114.17 11.76
CA GLY A 33 43.53 -114.94 12.74
C GLY A 33 42.11 -115.35 12.32
N THR A 34 41.61 -114.92 11.16
CA THR A 34 40.25 -115.29 10.70
C THR A 34 40.24 -116.30 9.55
N GLY A 35 41.39 -116.52 8.89
CA GLY A 35 41.46 -117.34 7.69
C GLY A 35 40.79 -116.70 6.46
N GLU A 36 40.21 -115.51 6.58
CA GLU A 36 39.52 -114.79 5.49
C GLU A 36 40.55 -114.22 4.51
N LEU A 37 40.35 -114.40 3.21
CA LEU A 37 41.22 -113.85 2.17
C LEU A 37 40.96 -112.33 2.01
N VAL A 38 42.02 -111.51 2.04
CA VAL A 38 41.91 -110.09 1.71
C VAL A 38 41.89 -109.94 0.19
N THR A 39 40.81 -109.38 -0.35
CA THR A 39 40.58 -109.32 -1.80
C THR A 39 41.25 -108.12 -2.47
N ALA A 40 41.53 -107.04 -1.73
CA ALA A 40 42.28 -105.86 -2.21
C ALA A 40 42.92 -105.08 -1.04
N LEU A 41 44.06 -104.44 -1.32
CA LEU A 41 44.69 -103.41 -0.47
C LEU A 41 44.78 -102.12 -1.31
N TYR A 42 44.62 -100.95 -0.71
CA TYR A 42 44.62 -99.67 -1.44
C TYR A 42 45.72 -98.72 -0.95
N GLU A 43 46.15 -97.81 -1.81
CA GLU A 43 47.04 -96.68 -1.48
C GLU A 43 46.34 -95.70 -0.51
N GLU A 44 47.03 -94.65 -0.06
CA GLU A 44 46.53 -93.66 0.92
C GLU A 44 45.22 -92.96 0.48
N ASP A 45 44.97 -92.88 -0.83
CA ASP A 45 43.72 -92.35 -1.40
C ASP A 45 42.48 -93.22 -1.10
N GLY A 46 42.67 -94.45 -0.61
CA GLY A 46 41.61 -95.41 -0.32
C GLY A 46 40.89 -95.98 -1.55
N THR A 47 41.37 -95.69 -2.75
CA THR A 47 40.72 -96.06 -4.02
C THR A 47 41.64 -96.75 -5.02
N THR A 48 42.94 -96.48 -4.99
CA THR A 48 43.92 -97.08 -5.92
C THR A 48 44.41 -98.41 -5.37
N PRO A 49 44.17 -99.56 -6.05
CA PRO A 49 44.66 -100.85 -5.57
C PRO A 49 46.19 -100.93 -5.60
N ILE A 50 46.77 -101.54 -4.57
CA ILE A 50 48.21 -101.80 -4.50
C ILE A 50 48.54 -103.03 -5.36
N SER A 51 49.31 -102.80 -6.43
CA SER A 51 49.82 -103.87 -7.30
C SER A 51 51.08 -104.56 -6.75
N GLU A 52 51.83 -103.90 -5.87
CA GLU A 52 53.11 -104.36 -5.32
C GLU A 52 53.20 -104.08 -3.82
N LEU A 53 53.37 -105.11 -2.99
CA LEU A 53 53.27 -104.98 -1.53
C LEU A 53 54.53 -104.40 -0.86
N ARG A 54 55.71 -104.49 -1.49
CA ARG A 54 56.97 -103.94 -0.99
C ARG A 54 57.45 -102.76 -1.83
N SER A 55 58.18 -101.84 -1.19
CA SER A 55 58.57 -100.54 -1.75
C SER A 55 59.73 -100.56 -2.76
N ASN A 56 60.41 -101.69 -2.97
CA ASN A 56 61.62 -101.77 -3.80
C ASN A 56 61.31 -102.37 -5.19
N PRO A 57 61.95 -101.86 -6.27
CA PRO A 57 61.77 -102.36 -7.64
C PRO A 57 62.42 -103.73 -7.90
N VAL A 58 61.98 -104.39 -8.98
CA VAL A 58 62.51 -105.67 -9.49
C VAL A 58 64.03 -105.58 -9.71
N GLY A 59 64.80 -106.44 -9.03
CA GLY A 59 66.27 -106.52 -9.12
C GLY A 59 67.05 -105.91 -7.95
N SER A 60 66.39 -105.36 -6.92
CA SER A 60 67.08 -104.83 -5.74
C SER A 60 67.74 -105.92 -4.87
N GLY A 61 69.02 -105.74 -4.55
CA GLY A 61 69.78 -106.62 -3.65
C GLY A 61 69.51 -106.44 -2.15
N ALA A 62 68.52 -105.61 -1.78
CA ALA A 62 68.11 -105.37 -0.39
C ALA A 62 66.58 -105.43 -0.23
N PRO A 63 66.04 -106.05 0.86
CA PRO A 63 64.60 -106.07 1.14
C PRO A 63 64.00 -104.65 1.24
N GLY A 64 62.88 -104.42 0.54
CA GLY A 64 62.07 -103.20 0.70
C GLY A 64 61.10 -103.30 1.87
N ALA A 65 60.68 -102.16 2.42
CA ALA A 65 59.65 -102.11 3.46
C ALA A 65 58.26 -102.42 2.88
N ILE A 66 57.34 -102.92 3.73
CA ILE A 66 55.92 -103.07 3.35
C ILE A 66 55.35 -101.66 3.12
N ARG A 67 54.67 -101.44 1.99
CA ARG A 67 54.04 -100.15 1.68
C ARG A 67 52.91 -99.87 2.68
N THR A 68 52.74 -98.61 3.06
CA THR A 68 51.56 -98.18 3.82
C THR A 68 50.33 -98.42 2.96
N PHE A 69 49.29 -99.03 3.54
CA PHE A 69 48.07 -99.37 2.84
C PHE A 69 46.84 -99.04 3.66
N LYS A 70 45.74 -98.79 2.96
CA LYS A 70 44.39 -98.66 3.51
C LYS A 70 43.58 -99.90 3.16
N ALA A 71 42.96 -100.51 4.14
CA ALA A 71 42.08 -101.65 3.95
C ALA A 71 40.98 -101.63 5.01
N ASP A 72 39.73 -101.59 4.55
CA ASP A 72 38.61 -101.36 5.45
C ASP A 72 38.51 -102.47 6.50
N SER A 73 38.50 -102.06 7.76
CA SER A 73 38.47 -102.93 8.93
C SER A 73 39.67 -103.88 9.10
N VAL A 74 40.75 -103.82 8.32
CA VAL A 74 41.93 -104.72 8.45
C VAL A 74 43.03 -104.06 9.30
N THR A 75 43.25 -104.57 10.51
CA THR A 75 44.27 -104.04 11.44
C THR A 75 45.60 -104.79 11.42
N ALA A 76 45.61 -106.04 10.93
CA ALA A 76 46.80 -106.88 10.74
C ALA A 76 46.57 -107.92 9.63
N ILE A 77 47.65 -108.34 8.95
CA ILE A 77 47.63 -109.30 7.85
C ILE A 77 48.45 -110.55 8.15
N GLN A 78 48.03 -111.69 7.58
CA GLN A 78 48.71 -112.98 7.61
C GLN A 78 49.03 -113.42 6.18
N PHE A 79 50.26 -113.87 5.94
CA PHE A 79 50.70 -114.45 4.68
C PHE A 79 50.52 -115.96 4.70
N GLU A 80 50.06 -116.54 3.58
CA GLU A 80 49.99 -118.00 3.36
C GLU A 80 50.62 -118.34 2.00
N TYR A 81 51.46 -119.37 1.97
CA TYR A 81 51.93 -120.01 0.73
C TYR A 81 51.79 -121.54 0.84
N LEU A 82 51.79 -122.26 -0.28
CA LEU A 82 51.77 -123.73 -0.31
C LEU A 82 53.20 -124.26 -0.48
N ASP A 83 53.63 -125.22 0.32
CA ASP A 83 54.94 -125.85 0.15
C ASP A 83 55.00 -126.80 -1.06
N GLY A 84 56.16 -127.43 -1.28
CA GLY A 84 56.39 -128.33 -2.42
C GLY A 84 55.53 -129.60 -2.44
N GLU A 85 54.84 -129.90 -1.33
CA GLU A 85 53.90 -131.01 -1.17
C GLU A 85 52.43 -130.54 -1.25
N GLY A 86 52.21 -129.22 -1.30
CA GLY A 86 50.89 -128.58 -1.43
C GLY A 86 50.27 -128.15 -0.10
N ASP A 87 51.02 -128.19 1.01
CA ASP A 87 50.52 -127.86 2.35
C ASP A 87 50.73 -126.37 2.70
N PRO A 88 49.76 -125.69 3.35
CA PRO A 88 49.84 -124.25 3.62
C PRO A 88 50.72 -123.88 4.83
N VAL A 89 51.68 -122.96 4.62
CA VAL A 89 52.57 -122.38 5.65
C VAL A 89 52.29 -120.89 5.83
N ARG A 90 52.27 -120.37 7.09
CA ARG A 90 51.75 -119.03 7.43
C ARG A 90 52.61 -118.16 8.37
N TRP A 91 52.66 -116.83 8.18
CA TRP A 91 53.30 -115.85 9.11
C TRP A 91 52.60 -114.45 9.18
N TYR A 92 52.86 -113.61 10.23
CA TYR A 92 52.12 -112.37 10.58
C TYR A 92 52.90 -111.01 10.46
N ALA A 93 52.19 -109.89 10.18
CA ALA A 93 52.69 -108.48 10.28
C ALA A 93 51.58 -107.39 10.55
N ALA A 94 51.92 -106.23 11.15
CA ALA A 94 50.99 -105.14 11.58
C ALA A 94 51.04 -103.84 10.73
N ALA A 95 49.96 -103.03 10.64
CA ALA A 95 49.79 -101.82 9.78
C ALA A 95 49.77 -100.45 10.54
N ARG A 96 49.96 -99.29 9.85
CA ARG A 96 50.00 -97.89 10.39
C ARG A 96 49.25 -96.85 9.49
N GLU A 97 48.37 -95.96 9.99
CA GLU A 97 47.64 -94.85 9.24
C GLU A 97 47.70 -93.44 9.94
N ALA A 98 47.50 -92.28 9.22
CA ALA A 98 47.54 -90.85 9.70
C ALA A 98 46.48 -89.86 9.07
N ALA A 99 46.29 -88.60 9.58
CA ALA A 99 45.01 -87.79 9.56
C ALA A 99 44.99 -86.24 9.17
N THR A 100 43.78 -85.67 8.89
CA THR A 100 43.18 -84.27 8.99
C THR A 100 43.39 -83.09 7.97
N GLY A 101 42.32 -82.33 7.60
CA GLY A 101 42.38 -81.03 6.86
C GLY A 101 41.03 -80.27 6.61
N ALA A 102 40.75 -79.16 7.32
CA ALA A 102 39.50 -78.38 7.14
C ALA A 102 39.61 -76.84 7.08
N LEU A 103 40.81 -76.24 7.25
CA LEU A 103 40.97 -74.78 7.33
C LEU A 103 41.40 -74.09 6.02
N ASP A 104 41.93 -74.81 5.03
CA ASP A 104 42.62 -74.18 3.89
C ASP A 104 41.73 -73.71 2.71
N GLN A 105 40.40 -73.95 2.74
CA GLN A 105 39.56 -73.71 1.55
C GLN A 105 38.93 -72.31 1.43
N LEU A 106 39.08 -71.42 2.42
CA LEU A 106 38.37 -70.13 2.44
C LEU A 106 39.14 -68.95 1.81
N GLU A 107 40.47 -69.01 1.69
CA GLU A 107 41.29 -67.85 1.32
C GLU A 107 41.57 -67.66 -0.18
N ALA A 108 41.16 -68.58 -1.06
CA ALA A 108 41.67 -68.64 -2.44
C ALA A 108 40.73 -68.13 -3.57
N LYS A 109 39.64 -67.40 -3.29
CA LYS A 109 38.60 -67.13 -4.33
C LYS A 109 38.61 -65.77 -5.05
N VAL A 110 39.53 -64.83 -4.77
CA VAL A 110 39.69 -63.60 -5.58
C VAL A 110 41.18 -63.26 -5.72
N ASP A 111 41.71 -63.31 -6.95
CA ASP A 111 43.14 -63.06 -7.23
C ASP A 111 43.47 -61.55 -7.24
N LYS A 112 44.59 -61.19 -6.61
CA LYS A 112 45.12 -59.81 -6.49
C LYS A 112 45.61 -59.24 -7.82
N SER A 113 45.78 -60.06 -8.86
CA SER A 113 46.19 -59.63 -10.20
C SER A 113 45.04 -59.02 -11.03
N GLY A 114 43.79 -59.12 -10.56
CA GLY A 114 42.59 -58.66 -11.23
C GLY A 114 41.82 -59.81 -11.89
N SER A 115 40.62 -60.08 -11.40
CA SER A 115 39.71 -61.11 -11.94
C SER A 115 38.28 -60.58 -12.02
N THR A 116 37.51 -60.99 -13.04
CA THR A 116 36.09 -60.60 -13.18
C THR A 116 35.22 -61.45 -12.25
N LEU A 117 34.48 -60.81 -11.34
CA LEU A 117 33.54 -61.49 -10.45
C LEU A 117 32.14 -61.53 -11.09
N THR A 118 31.75 -62.67 -11.65
CA THR A 118 30.41 -62.90 -12.23
C THR A 118 29.45 -63.48 -11.19
N GLY A 119 28.57 -62.64 -10.62
CA GLY A 119 27.56 -63.03 -9.61
C GLY A 119 27.17 -61.89 -8.64
N LYS A 120 26.26 -62.14 -7.68
CA LYS A 120 25.90 -61.16 -6.64
C LYS A 120 26.90 -61.23 -5.47
N LEU A 121 27.36 -60.09 -5.00
CA LEU A 121 28.10 -59.97 -3.73
C LEU A 121 27.11 -59.64 -2.60
N GLN A 122 27.07 -60.46 -1.55
CA GLN A 122 26.23 -60.26 -0.37
C GLN A 122 27.05 -60.43 0.91
N TRP A 123 26.82 -59.56 1.89
CA TRP A 123 27.48 -59.59 3.20
C TRP A 123 26.45 -59.79 4.30
N GLY A 124 26.73 -60.68 5.26
CA GLY A 124 25.93 -60.89 6.47
C GLY A 124 26.83 -60.77 7.70
N MET A 125 26.41 -59.95 8.68
CA MET A 125 27.18 -59.69 9.90
C MET A 125 26.42 -60.18 11.13
N ALA A 126 27.15 -60.58 12.18
CA ALA A 126 26.57 -61.16 13.39
C ALA A 126 25.90 -60.11 14.28
N ASN A 127 26.45 -58.89 14.34
CA ASN A 127 25.93 -57.77 15.12
C ASN A 127 25.63 -56.56 14.23
N SER A 128 24.71 -55.69 14.68
CA SER A 128 24.31 -54.48 13.93
C SER A 128 25.44 -53.45 13.76
N THR A 129 26.39 -53.40 14.71
CA THR A 129 27.52 -52.45 14.71
C THR A 129 28.73 -52.92 13.93
N ASP A 130 28.70 -54.16 13.43
CA ASP A 130 29.80 -54.72 12.65
C ASP A 130 29.96 -53.94 11.34
N VAL A 131 31.21 -53.78 10.89
CA VAL A 131 31.51 -53.12 9.61
C VAL A 131 31.10 -54.06 8.48
N ALA A 132 30.12 -53.67 7.67
CA ALA A 132 29.74 -54.43 6.48
C ALA A 132 30.65 -54.08 5.29
N LEU A 133 31.06 -52.81 5.17
CA LEU A 133 31.97 -52.34 4.13
C LEU A 133 32.81 -51.16 4.64
N GLY A 134 34.09 -51.11 4.26
CA GLY A 134 35.00 -50.02 4.63
C GLY A 134 36.04 -49.75 3.55
N SER A 135 36.52 -48.51 3.48
CA SER A 135 37.58 -48.08 2.57
C SER A 135 38.79 -47.53 3.32
N PHE A 136 39.98 -47.85 2.83
CA PHE A 136 41.26 -47.46 3.45
C PHE A 136 42.22 -46.93 2.38
N LYS A 137 43.02 -45.93 2.74
CA LYS A 137 44.27 -45.61 2.02
C LYS A 137 45.43 -46.22 2.80
N VAL A 138 46.45 -46.70 2.07
CA VAL A 138 47.69 -47.20 2.67
C VAL A 138 48.27 -46.15 3.62
N ALA A 139 48.61 -46.58 4.83
CA ALA A 139 49.09 -45.77 5.96
C ALA A 139 48.04 -44.94 6.73
N ASP A 140 46.73 -45.11 6.47
CA ASP A 140 45.70 -44.54 7.34
C ASP A 140 45.62 -45.31 8.68
N ALA A 141 45.33 -44.58 9.77
CA ALA A 141 45.08 -45.18 11.09
C ALA A 141 43.61 -45.61 11.27
N PHE A 142 42.70 -45.09 10.44
CA PHE A 142 41.26 -45.37 10.45
C PHE A 142 40.71 -45.43 9.01
N ASP A 143 39.59 -46.12 8.77
CA ASP A 143 38.90 -46.08 7.47
C ASP A 143 38.38 -44.69 7.12
N ARG A 144 38.45 -44.35 5.83
CA ARG A 144 37.99 -43.07 5.29
C ARG A 144 36.49 -43.03 5.04
N TRP A 145 35.87 -44.16 4.74
CA TRP A 145 34.42 -44.31 4.64
C TRP A 145 34.02 -45.72 5.07
N ARG A 146 32.89 -45.85 5.76
CA ARG A 146 32.30 -47.15 6.11
C ARG A 146 30.79 -47.17 6.11
N MET A 147 30.27 -48.38 6.03
CA MET A 147 28.87 -48.74 6.30
C MET A 147 28.81 -49.88 7.33
N THR A 148 27.98 -49.74 8.36
CA THR A 148 27.66 -50.81 9.32
C THR A 148 26.48 -51.67 8.85
N ALA A 149 26.29 -52.82 9.47
CA ALA A 149 25.23 -53.77 9.09
C ALA A 149 23.80 -53.21 9.24
N ASP A 150 23.60 -52.20 10.09
CA ASP A 150 22.33 -51.46 10.23
C ASP A 150 22.13 -50.33 9.19
N GLY A 151 23.10 -50.11 8.30
CA GLY A 151 23.04 -49.14 7.22
C GLY A 151 23.55 -47.73 7.56
N ALA A 152 24.07 -47.50 8.78
CA ALA A 152 24.70 -46.21 9.09
C ALA A 152 26.02 -46.03 8.32
N MET A 153 26.26 -44.82 7.83
CA MET A 153 27.45 -44.44 7.08
C MET A 153 28.26 -43.39 7.83
N ALA A 154 29.59 -43.52 7.78
CA ALA A 154 30.52 -42.56 8.36
C ALA A 154 31.75 -42.38 7.49
N TRP A 155 32.31 -41.17 7.43
CA TRP A 155 33.56 -40.87 6.72
C TRP A 155 34.43 -39.83 7.42
N GLY A 156 35.70 -39.79 7.04
CA GLY A 156 36.71 -38.89 7.59
C GLY A 156 38.04 -38.95 6.84
N SER A 157 39.05 -38.25 7.35
CA SER A 157 40.34 -38.06 6.66
C SER A 157 41.25 -39.30 6.64
N GLY A 158 40.98 -40.30 7.48
CA GLY A 158 41.81 -41.50 7.70
C GLY A 158 42.96 -41.32 8.71
N ALA A 159 43.28 -40.08 9.08
CA ALA A 159 44.31 -39.77 10.08
C ALA A 159 43.78 -39.73 11.53
N ALA A 160 42.48 -39.55 11.68
CA ALA A 160 41.77 -39.51 12.96
C ALA A 160 40.44 -40.27 12.84
N ALA A 161 39.70 -40.38 13.94
CA ALA A 161 38.35 -40.93 13.91
C ALA A 161 37.44 -40.16 12.93
N ARG A 162 36.45 -40.85 12.36
CA ARG A 162 35.47 -40.30 11.39
C ARG A 162 34.68 -39.17 12.04
N ASP A 163 34.33 -38.16 11.25
CA ASP A 163 33.71 -36.91 11.72
C ASP A 163 32.47 -36.48 10.91
N THR A 164 32.13 -37.22 9.84
CA THR A 164 30.91 -36.99 9.07
C THR A 164 30.05 -38.25 9.03
N PHE A 165 28.73 -38.12 9.25
CA PHE A 165 27.83 -39.25 9.47
C PHE A 165 26.47 -39.09 8.76
N LEU A 166 25.89 -40.19 8.28
CA LEU A 166 24.53 -40.28 7.72
C LEU A 166 23.87 -41.59 8.17
N SER A 167 22.74 -41.52 8.88
CA SER A 167 22.09 -42.71 9.45
C SER A 167 20.57 -42.60 9.51
N ARG A 168 19.87 -43.73 9.54
CA ARG A 168 18.42 -43.77 9.79
C ARG A 168 18.15 -43.89 11.29
N SER A 169 17.60 -42.85 11.92
CA SER A 169 17.25 -42.90 13.34
C SER A 169 15.84 -43.47 13.60
N ALA A 170 14.93 -43.42 12.61
CA ALA A 170 13.59 -44.01 12.69
C ALA A 170 12.99 -44.32 11.29
N ALA A 171 11.82 -44.97 11.22
CA ALA A 171 11.15 -45.19 9.94
C ALA A 171 10.80 -43.85 9.24
N GLY A 172 11.28 -43.66 8.01
CA GLY A 172 11.09 -42.43 7.23
C GLY A 172 11.99 -41.25 7.62
N VAL A 173 12.96 -41.42 8.53
CA VAL A 173 13.80 -40.33 9.06
C VAL A 173 15.29 -40.60 8.82
N LEU A 174 15.97 -39.63 8.20
CA LEU A 174 17.42 -39.66 7.89
C LEU A 174 18.13 -38.52 8.66
N GLU A 175 19.26 -38.81 9.30
CA GLU A 175 19.94 -37.93 10.25
C GLU A 175 21.46 -37.77 10.00
N THR A 176 21.99 -36.58 10.33
CA THR A 176 23.42 -36.26 10.42
C THR A 176 23.69 -35.41 11.69
N PRO A 177 24.44 -35.90 12.70
CA PRO A 177 24.72 -35.17 13.94
C PRO A 177 25.78 -34.06 13.72
N GLY A 178 25.33 -32.80 13.48
CA GLY A 178 26.19 -31.61 13.27
C GLY A 178 25.55 -30.52 12.39
N THR A 179 26.34 -29.58 11.85
CA THR A 179 25.89 -28.61 10.83
C THR A 179 25.80 -29.28 9.46
N PHE A 180 24.59 -29.41 8.89
CA PHE A 180 24.41 -29.81 7.49
C PHE A 180 24.50 -28.57 6.59
N VAL A 181 25.68 -28.32 6.02
CA VAL A 181 25.83 -27.33 4.93
C VAL A 181 25.30 -27.96 3.65
N ALA A 182 23.98 -28.05 3.60
CA ALA A 182 23.27 -28.33 2.38
C ALA A 182 23.38 -27.10 1.48
N GLY A 183 23.39 -27.30 0.17
CA GLY A 183 23.04 -26.20 -0.73
C GLY A 183 21.68 -25.57 -0.36
N GLN A 184 20.72 -26.35 0.18
CA GLN A 184 19.45 -25.87 0.75
C GLN A 184 18.69 -26.98 1.51
N VAL A 185 17.94 -26.69 2.60
CA VAL A 185 16.92 -27.59 3.22
C VAL A 185 15.72 -26.83 3.86
N SER A 186 14.54 -27.50 3.85
CA SER A 186 13.13 -27.07 4.03
C SER A 186 12.66 -26.56 5.42
N LEU A 187 11.64 -25.69 5.42
CA LEU A 187 11.08 -24.89 6.52
C LEU A 187 9.61 -25.29 6.83
N SER A 188 9.27 -25.60 8.08
CA SER A 188 7.93 -26.11 8.46
C SER A 188 6.80 -25.09 8.20
N GLY A 189 5.70 -25.55 7.60
CA GLY A 189 4.51 -24.75 7.26
C GLY A 189 4.67 -23.84 6.03
N MET A 190 5.89 -23.38 5.75
CA MET A 190 6.22 -22.65 4.52
C MET A 190 6.33 -23.62 3.35
N ARG A 191 5.27 -23.66 2.54
CA ARG A 191 5.27 -24.42 1.29
C ARG A 191 5.86 -23.56 0.20
N LEU A 192 7.16 -23.69 0.03
CA LEU A 192 7.94 -22.96 -0.95
C LEU A 192 7.98 -23.72 -2.28
N PHE A 193 7.50 -23.10 -3.35
CA PHE A 193 7.49 -23.67 -4.69
C PHE A 193 8.37 -22.81 -5.59
N ASN A 194 9.63 -23.22 -5.75
CA ASN A 194 10.54 -22.58 -6.69
C ASN A 194 10.26 -23.14 -8.09
N VAL A 195 9.89 -22.28 -9.04
CA VAL A 195 9.53 -22.69 -10.40
C VAL A 195 10.63 -23.45 -11.14
N ARG A 196 11.91 -23.26 -10.76
CA ARG A 196 13.02 -24.03 -11.33
C ARG A 196 13.02 -25.50 -10.92
N ILE A 197 12.49 -25.83 -9.74
CA ILE A 197 12.28 -27.22 -9.30
C ILE A 197 11.23 -27.91 -10.17
N HIS A 198 10.28 -27.13 -10.69
CA HIS A 198 9.26 -27.60 -11.61
C HIS A 198 9.72 -27.63 -13.07
N GLY A 199 10.93 -27.12 -13.40
CA GLY A 199 11.52 -27.17 -14.74
C GLY A 199 11.68 -25.82 -15.45
N ALA A 200 11.25 -24.71 -14.85
CA ALA A 200 11.44 -23.38 -15.44
C ALA A 200 12.93 -23.04 -15.56
N THR A 201 13.31 -22.48 -16.71
CA THR A 201 14.71 -22.13 -17.02
C THR A 201 15.03 -20.68 -16.70
N GLY A 202 14.11 -19.74 -16.96
CA GLY A 202 14.37 -18.30 -16.84
C GLY A 202 15.41 -17.80 -17.87
N GLY A 203 15.53 -18.49 -19.00
CA GLY A 203 16.49 -18.18 -20.07
C GLY A 203 15.92 -17.44 -21.29
N GLY A 204 14.65 -17.02 -21.25
CA GLY A 204 13.98 -16.20 -22.25
C GLY A 204 13.58 -16.90 -23.55
N THR A 205 13.91 -18.18 -23.71
CA THR A 205 13.71 -18.94 -24.97
C THR A 205 12.72 -20.10 -24.81
N VAL A 206 12.84 -20.88 -23.74
CA VAL A 206 11.91 -21.99 -23.44
C VAL A 206 10.59 -21.43 -22.92
N ASP A 207 9.46 -22.05 -23.26
CA ASP A 207 8.18 -21.70 -22.65
C ASP A 207 8.17 -22.16 -21.18
N ASP A 208 8.33 -21.21 -20.27
CA ASP A 208 8.40 -21.47 -18.84
C ASP A 208 7.00 -21.50 -18.19
N ALA A 209 5.95 -21.08 -18.91
CA ALA A 209 4.60 -20.98 -18.34
C ALA A 209 4.05 -22.31 -17.80
N PRO A 210 4.23 -23.49 -18.44
CA PRO A 210 3.77 -24.76 -17.88
C PRO A 210 4.40 -25.10 -16.53
N PHE A 211 5.67 -24.75 -16.31
CA PHE A 211 6.39 -25.01 -15.07
C PHE A 211 6.00 -24.05 -13.95
N ILE A 212 5.72 -22.78 -14.31
CA ILE A 212 5.15 -21.80 -13.39
C ILE A 212 3.73 -22.21 -12.99
N GLN A 213 2.90 -22.67 -13.93
CA GLN A 213 1.58 -23.21 -13.63
C GLN A 213 1.66 -24.43 -12.70
N ALA A 214 2.60 -25.37 -12.94
CA ALA A 214 2.80 -26.52 -12.06
C ALA A 214 3.17 -26.13 -10.62
N ALA A 215 3.90 -25.03 -10.43
CA ALA A 215 4.18 -24.48 -9.10
C ALA A 215 2.92 -23.88 -8.44
N PHE A 216 2.07 -23.18 -9.20
CA PHE A 216 0.78 -22.71 -8.69
C PHE A 216 -0.14 -23.88 -8.32
N ASP A 217 -0.23 -24.91 -9.18
CA ASP A 217 -1.07 -26.07 -8.94
C ASP A 217 -0.58 -26.87 -7.72
N ALA A 218 0.74 -26.98 -7.53
CA ALA A 218 1.32 -27.59 -6.33
C ALA A 218 1.01 -26.77 -5.06
N ALA A 219 1.05 -25.43 -5.15
CA ALA A 219 0.62 -24.57 -4.06
C ALA A 219 -0.87 -24.74 -3.74
N GLN A 220 -1.74 -24.82 -4.75
CA GLN A 220 -3.17 -25.07 -4.59
C GLN A 220 -3.44 -26.44 -3.96
N ALA A 221 -2.81 -27.50 -4.48
CA ALA A 221 -2.95 -28.87 -3.97
C ALA A 221 -2.51 -28.99 -2.51
N ALA A 222 -1.53 -28.19 -2.09
CA ALA A 222 -1.16 -28.11 -0.69
C ALA A 222 -2.20 -27.34 0.14
N GLY A 223 -2.96 -26.42 -0.45
CA GLY A 223 -3.94 -25.55 0.22
C GLY A 223 -3.45 -24.10 0.43
N GLY A 224 -2.52 -23.65 -0.42
CA GLY A 224 -1.82 -22.37 -0.34
C GLY A 224 -0.31 -22.55 -0.21
N GLY A 225 0.46 -21.53 -0.61
CA GLY A 225 1.92 -21.57 -0.60
C GLY A 225 2.60 -20.32 -1.13
N TRP A 226 3.93 -20.32 -1.07
CA TRP A 226 4.78 -19.27 -1.60
C TRP A 226 5.48 -19.75 -2.88
N VAL A 227 5.04 -19.23 -4.02
CA VAL A 227 5.67 -19.44 -5.32
C VAL A 227 6.76 -18.38 -5.52
N ILE A 228 7.99 -18.82 -5.79
CA ILE A 228 9.13 -17.94 -6.04
C ILE A 228 9.56 -18.07 -7.50
N ILE A 229 9.73 -16.91 -8.15
CA ILE A 229 10.34 -16.76 -9.46
C ILE A 229 11.77 -16.19 -9.27
N PRO A 230 12.83 -17.01 -9.39
CA PRO A 230 14.21 -16.52 -9.30
C PRO A 230 14.57 -15.53 -10.42
N PRO A 231 15.69 -14.78 -10.32
CA PRO A 231 16.11 -13.87 -11.39
C PRO A 231 16.27 -14.57 -12.74
N GLY A 232 15.83 -13.94 -13.84
CA GLY A 232 15.83 -14.52 -15.18
C GLY A 232 14.67 -14.02 -16.04
N ASP A 233 14.74 -14.29 -17.34
CA ASP A 233 13.70 -13.97 -18.33
C ASP A 233 12.80 -15.20 -18.53
N TYR A 234 11.53 -15.13 -18.14
CA TYR A 234 10.59 -16.25 -18.23
C TYR A 234 9.65 -16.03 -19.41
N ARG A 235 9.84 -16.78 -20.49
CA ARG A 235 9.00 -16.66 -21.69
C ARG A 235 7.68 -17.40 -21.48
N LEU A 236 6.56 -16.71 -21.70
CA LEU A 236 5.21 -17.22 -21.41
C LEU A 236 4.40 -17.40 -22.70
N ALA A 237 4.51 -18.57 -23.34
CA ALA A 237 3.76 -18.91 -24.56
C ALA A 237 2.54 -19.80 -24.32
N THR A 238 2.46 -20.49 -23.19
CA THR A 238 1.25 -21.20 -22.77
C THR A 238 0.52 -20.39 -21.70
N LEU A 239 -0.42 -19.54 -22.13
CA LEU A 239 -1.18 -18.61 -21.28
C LEU A 239 -2.70 -18.88 -21.35
N PRO A 240 -3.50 -18.46 -20.36
CA PRO A 240 -3.13 -17.71 -19.15
C PRO A 240 -2.52 -18.59 -18.05
N LEU A 241 -1.67 -17.99 -17.21
CA LEU A 241 -1.32 -18.52 -15.89
C LEU A 241 -2.51 -18.32 -14.95
N ARG A 242 -2.75 -19.31 -14.08
CA ARG A 242 -3.84 -19.31 -13.09
C ARG A 242 -3.24 -19.36 -11.69
N ILE A 243 -3.37 -18.26 -10.95
CA ILE A 243 -3.02 -18.20 -9.53
C ILE A 243 -4.23 -18.58 -8.68
N TRP A 244 -3.98 -19.36 -7.62
CA TRP A 244 -5.04 -19.91 -6.77
C TRP A 244 -5.01 -19.26 -5.38
N GLY A 245 -6.10 -19.39 -4.63
CA GLY A 245 -6.23 -18.70 -3.35
C GLY A 245 -5.16 -19.09 -2.33
N LYS A 246 -4.85 -18.18 -1.40
CA LYS A 246 -3.80 -18.33 -0.36
C LYS A 246 -2.39 -18.51 -0.95
N THR A 247 -2.12 -17.84 -2.07
CA THR A 247 -0.82 -17.89 -2.75
C THR A 247 -0.09 -16.57 -2.63
N ARG A 248 1.17 -16.64 -2.21
CA ARG A 248 2.15 -15.55 -2.37
C ARG A 248 3.00 -15.85 -3.60
N LEU A 249 3.02 -14.95 -4.57
CA LEU A 249 3.89 -14.95 -5.72
C LEU A 249 4.95 -13.86 -5.54
N THR A 250 6.22 -14.25 -5.48
CA THR A 250 7.34 -13.28 -5.41
C THR A 250 8.26 -13.47 -6.60
N LEU A 251 8.38 -12.43 -7.42
CA LEU A 251 9.40 -12.31 -8.44
C LEU A 251 10.62 -11.64 -7.81
N LEU A 252 11.72 -12.39 -7.69
CA LEU A 252 12.95 -11.85 -7.12
C LEU A 252 13.55 -10.77 -8.03
N PRO A 253 14.35 -9.82 -7.50
CA PRO A 253 14.98 -8.78 -8.30
C PRO A 253 15.70 -9.35 -9.54
N GLY A 254 15.37 -8.84 -10.72
CA GLY A 254 15.87 -9.35 -12.00
C GLY A 254 15.05 -10.48 -12.64
N ALA A 255 13.93 -10.89 -12.03
CA ALA A 255 12.94 -11.77 -12.67
C ALA A 255 12.02 -10.95 -13.59
N ARG A 256 11.87 -11.40 -14.84
CA ARG A 256 11.05 -10.76 -15.87
C ARG A 256 10.09 -11.76 -16.50
N MET A 257 8.79 -11.50 -16.42
CA MET A 257 7.74 -12.29 -17.03
C MET A 257 7.47 -11.77 -18.44
N LEU A 258 7.93 -12.49 -19.47
CA LEU A 258 7.85 -12.07 -20.86
C LEU A 258 6.63 -12.68 -21.55
N ARG A 259 5.60 -11.88 -21.84
CA ARG A 259 4.45 -12.37 -22.59
C ARG A 259 4.90 -12.85 -23.98
N ALA A 260 4.49 -14.05 -24.37
CA ALA A 260 4.83 -14.66 -25.66
C ALA A 260 3.65 -15.38 -26.33
N ALA A 261 2.42 -15.07 -25.90
CA ALA A 261 1.19 -15.49 -26.53
C ALA A 261 0.14 -14.37 -26.55
N ASP A 262 -0.78 -14.46 -27.50
CA ASP A 262 -1.92 -13.57 -27.63
C ASP A 262 -3.02 -13.90 -26.60
N SER A 263 -2.71 -13.71 -25.31
CA SER A 263 -3.60 -14.01 -24.19
C SER A 263 -3.32 -13.10 -23.00
N THR A 264 -4.29 -12.98 -22.09
CA THR A 264 -4.07 -12.37 -20.76
C THR A 264 -3.01 -13.19 -20.01
N VAL A 265 -2.12 -12.52 -19.26
CA VAL A 265 -0.98 -13.22 -18.63
C VAL A 265 -1.40 -13.98 -17.39
N LEU A 266 -2.05 -13.33 -16.43
CA LEU A 266 -2.41 -13.94 -15.13
C LEU A 266 -3.90 -13.75 -14.84
N THR A 267 -4.56 -14.83 -14.45
CA THR A 267 -5.93 -14.81 -13.88
C THR A 267 -5.96 -15.53 -12.53
N ASN A 268 -6.91 -15.21 -11.65
CA ASN A 268 -7.10 -15.93 -10.39
C ASN A 268 -8.20 -17.01 -10.47
N GLY A 269 -8.29 -17.71 -11.60
CA GLY A 269 -9.33 -18.73 -11.78
C GLY A 269 -9.30 -19.39 -13.15
N ALA A 270 -9.86 -20.61 -13.21
CA ALA A 270 -10.15 -21.28 -14.47
C ALA A 270 -11.38 -20.64 -15.14
N ALA A 271 -11.46 -20.71 -16.47
CA ALA A 271 -12.60 -20.19 -17.24
C ALA A 271 -13.95 -20.81 -16.82
N SER A 272 -13.93 -22.03 -16.28
CA SER A 272 -15.10 -22.75 -15.76
C SER A 272 -15.44 -22.45 -14.30
N GLN A 273 -14.70 -21.57 -13.63
CA GLN A 273 -15.01 -21.17 -12.26
C GLN A 273 -16.39 -20.49 -12.21
N ASN A 274 -17.13 -20.77 -11.13
CA ASN A 274 -18.45 -20.20 -10.88
C ASN A 274 -18.60 -19.77 -9.41
N LEU A 275 -17.63 -18.99 -8.92
CA LEU A 275 -17.59 -18.46 -7.55
C LEU A 275 -17.96 -16.98 -7.59
N GLY A 276 -19.18 -16.63 -7.19
CA GLY A 276 -19.71 -15.25 -7.24
C GLY A 276 -19.37 -14.40 -6.02
N GLY A 277 -19.81 -13.15 -6.02
CA GLY A 277 -19.50 -12.18 -4.97
C GLY A 277 -17.98 -12.05 -4.78
N TYR A 278 -17.53 -12.11 -3.51
CA TYR A 278 -16.11 -12.07 -3.13
C TYR A 278 -15.58 -13.45 -2.68
N THR A 279 -16.07 -14.54 -3.28
CA THR A 279 -15.81 -15.94 -2.84
C THR A 279 -14.83 -16.73 -3.71
N GLY A 280 -14.38 -16.16 -4.83
CA GLY A 280 -13.31 -16.66 -5.68
C GLY A 280 -11.94 -16.69 -4.99
N HIS A 281 -10.91 -17.03 -5.77
CA HIS A 281 -9.56 -17.22 -5.26
C HIS A 281 -8.91 -15.87 -4.83
N GLY A 282 -9.05 -15.55 -3.54
CA GLY A 282 -8.41 -14.42 -2.84
C GLY A 282 -7.27 -14.86 -1.91
N ASP A 283 -6.94 -14.03 -0.91
CA ASP A 283 -5.75 -14.20 -0.06
C ASP A 283 -4.46 -14.26 -0.90
N LEU A 284 -4.29 -13.28 -1.80
CA LEU A 284 -3.20 -13.24 -2.76
C LEU A 284 -2.18 -12.17 -2.38
N VAL A 285 -0.90 -12.51 -2.53
CA VAL A 285 0.18 -11.54 -2.55
C VAL A 285 0.92 -11.70 -3.88
N ILE A 286 1.04 -10.64 -4.67
CA ILE A 286 1.79 -10.60 -5.92
C ILE A 286 2.83 -9.50 -5.78
N GLU A 287 4.12 -9.84 -5.79
CA GLU A 287 5.16 -8.86 -5.51
C GLU A 287 6.44 -9.04 -6.32
N GLY A 288 7.13 -7.92 -6.55
CA GLY A 288 8.45 -7.89 -7.18
C GLY A 288 8.44 -8.04 -8.70
N GLY A 289 9.63 -7.88 -9.29
CA GLY A 289 9.91 -8.16 -10.70
C GLY A 289 9.22 -7.27 -11.73
N THR A 290 9.36 -7.66 -12.99
CA THR A 290 8.81 -6.94 -14.14
C THR A 290 7.92 -7.86 -14.97
N TRP A 291 6.77 -7.36 -15.39
CA TRP A 291 5.86 -7.98 -16.34
C TRP A 291 5.95 -7.25 -17.67
N GLU A 292 6.55 -7.90 -18.66
CA GLU A 292 6.79 -7.33 -19.99
C GLU A 292 5.71 -7.80 -20.96
N MET A 293 4.74 -6.92 -21.24
CA MET A 293 3.61 -7.26 -22.11
C MET A 293 3.97 -7.25 -23.59
N ARG A 294 5.08 -6.62 -23.98
CA ARG A 294 5.66 -6.65 -25.34
C ARG A 294 4.64 -6.27 -26.43
N GLY A 295 3.75 -5.30 -26.16
CA GLY A 295 2.65 -4.93 -27.05
C GLY A 295 3.06 -4.41 -28.44
N THR A 296 4.33 -4.07 -28.65
CA THR A 296 4.89 -3.67 -29.96
C THR A 296 5.50 -4.83 -30.74
N THR A 297 5.62 -6.02 -30.14
CA THR A 297 6.18 -7.21 -30.80
C THR A 297 5.16 -7.81 -31.77
N SER A 298 5.60 -8.14 -32.99
CA SER A 298 4.76 -8.81 -33.98
C SER A 298 4.13 -10.10 -33.44
N GLY A 299 2.84 -10.27 -33.66
CA GLY A 299 2.04 -11.38 -33.09
C GLY A 299 1.56 -11.15 -31.65
N LEU A 300 1.95 -10.06 -31.00
CA LEU A 300 1.55 -9.71 -29.63
C LEU A 300 0.88 -8.32 -29.55
N THR A 301 0.42 -7.76 -30.66
CA THR A 301 -0.15 -6.39 -30.69
C THR A 301 -1.63 -6.33 -30.30
N ALA A 302 -2.33 -7.46 -30.26
CA ALA A 302 -3.74 -7.50 -29.88
C ALA A 302 -3.94 -7.16 -28.40
N SER A 303 -5.08 -6.55 -28.09
CA SER A 303 -5.40 -6.05 -26.75
C SER A 303 -5.48 -7.19 -25.74
N ARG A 304 -4.66 -7.13 -24.68
CA ARG A 304 -4.60 -8.16 -23.62
C ARG A 304 -4.29 -7.52 -22.27
N MET A 305 -4.84 -8.10 -21.20
CA MET A 305 -4.52 -7.66 -19.84
C MET A 305 -3.23 -8.33 -19.34
N CYS A 306 -2.51 -7.66 -18.46
CA CYS A 306 -1.42 -8.32 -17.74
C CYS A 306 -1.99 -9.21 -16.63
N ILE A 307 -2.62 -8.60 -15.62
CA ILE A 307 -3.20 -9.31 -14.47
C ILE A 307 -4.70 -9.00 -14.43
N SER A 308 -5.56 -10.02 -14.54
CA SER A 308 -7.02 -9.88 -14.49
C SER A 308 -7.59 -10.72 -13.35
N LEU A 309 -8.10 -10.06 -12.31
CA LEU A 309 -8.57 -10.66 -11.06
C LEU A 309 -10.09 -10.50 -10.92
N GLY A 310 -10.77 -11.58 -10.55
CA GLY A 310 -12.23 -11.65 -10.41
C GLY A 310 -12.68 -12.30 -9.11
N HIS A 311 -13.79 -11.81 -8.54
CA HIS A 311 -14.53 -12.42 -7.43
C HIS A 311 -13.71 -12.69 -6.16
N ALA A 312 -12.63 -11.97 -5.92
CA ALA A 312 -11.69 -12.29 -4.84
C ALA A 312 -11.72 -11.28 -3.69
N GLN A 313 -11.02 -11.60 -2.61
CA GLN A 313 -10.79 -10.65 -1.54
C GLN A 313 -9.44 -10.81 -0.88
N ARG A 314 -8.95 -9.74 -0.23
CA ARG A 314 -7.66 -9.69 0.47
C ARG A 314 -6.50 -9.94 -0.50
N ILE A 315 -6.28 -8.95 -1.36
CA ILE A 315 -5.24 -8.99 -2.39
C ILE A 315 -4.23 -7.87 -2.11
N LEU A 316 -2.94 -8.21 -2.10
CA LEU A 316 -1.83 -7.27 -2.06
C LEU A 316 -1.02 -7.41 -3.35
N ILE A 317 -0.86 -6.32 -4.09
CA ILE A 317 0.03 -6.21 -5.24
C ILE A 317 1.06 -5.14 -4.90
N ARG A 318 2.35 -5.45 -4.88
CA ARG A 318 3.37 -4.46 -4.51
C ARG A 318 4.72 -4.63 -5.18
N ASP A 319 5.51 -3.57 -5.23
CA ASP A 319 6.91 -3.59 -5.67
C ASP A 319 7.10 -4.20 -7.08
N THR A 320 6.09 -4.13 -7.94
CA THR A 320 6.09 -4.73 -9.28
C THR A 320 6.05 -3.67 -10.36
N GLU A 321 6.65 -3.96 -11.51
CA GLU A 321 6.57 -3.13 -12.71
C GLU A 321 5.80 -3.85 -13.81
N VAL A 322 4.84 -3.19 -14.47
CA VAL A 322 4.13 -3.70 -15.66
C VAL A 322 4.42 -2.77 -16.84
N ARG A 323 4.90 -3.33 -17.95
CA ARG A 323 5.38 -2.56 -19.10
C ARG A 323 4.69 -2.89 -20.42
N ASP A 324 4.51 -1.88 -21.26
CA ASP A 324 4.20 -1.97 -22.70
C ASP A 324 2.91 -2.76 -23.00
N THR A 325 1.83 -2.41 -22.30
CA THR A 325 0.54 -3.12 -22.40
C THR A 325 -0.25 -2.69 -23.63
N PRO A 326 -0.69 -3.60 -24.50
CA PRO A 326 -1.54 -3.25 -25.65
C PRO A 326 -3.02 -3.22 -25.26
N GLY A 327 -3.68 -2.09 -25.51
CA GLY A 327 -5.13 -1.91 -25.62
C GLY A 327 -5.98 -2.05 -24.35
N PHE A 328 -5.71 -3.02 -23.47
CA PHE A 328 -6.45 -3.24 -22.23
C PHE A 328 -5.63 -2.77 -21.02
N HIS A 329 -5.70 -3.46 -19.89
CA HIS A 329 -5.30 -2.96 -18.58
C HIS A 329 -4.07 -3.68 -18.05
N ALA A 330 -3.21 -2.97 -17.30
CA ALA A 330 -2.14 -3.62 -16.55
C ALA A 330 -2.74 -4.46 -15.42
N LEU A 331 -3.62 -3.85 -14.62
CA LEU A 331 -4.41 -4.52 -13.60
C LEU A 331 -5.89 -4.33 -13.89
N GLU A 332 -6.58 -5.42 -14.14
CA GLU A 332 -8.03 -5.45 -14.16
C GLU A 332 -8.53 -6.13 -12.88
N ILE A 333 -9.36 -5.43 -12.10
CA ILE A 333 -9.82 -5.85 -10.79
C ILE A 333 -11.34 -5.81 -10.81
N ASN A 334 -11.96 -6.96 -11.01
CA ASN A 334 -13.41 -7.10 -11.10
C ASN A 334 -13.99 -7.79 -9.87
N ALA A 335 -15.11 -7.29 -9.34
CA ALA A 335 -15.82 -7.95 -8.24
C ALA A 335 -14.89 -8.34 -7.06
N CYS A 336 -13.92 -7.50 -6.72
CA CYS A 336 -12.95 -7.79 -5.66
C CYS A 336 -13.18 -6.92 -4.42
N LYS A 337 -12.75 -7.41 -3.25
CA LYS A 337 -12.83 -6.66 -1.99
C LYS A 337 -11.51 -6.64 -1.20
N ASN A 338 -11.18 -5.51 -0.54
CA ASN A 338 -9.96 -5.36 0.27
C ASN A 338 -8.69 -5.59 -0.56
N ILE A 339 -8.37 -4.62 -1.41
CA ILE A 339 -7.22 -4.66 -2.32
C ILE A 339 -6.25 -3.53 -1.97
N ARG A 340 -4.96 -3.84 -1.99
CA ARG A 340 -3.87 -2.87 -1.85
C ARG A 340 -2.93 -2.99 -3.04
N VAL A 341 -2.66 -1.88 -3.73
CA VAL A 341 -1.66 -1.75 -4.79
C VAL A 341 -0.63 -0.73 -4.32
N GLU A 342 0.62 -1.14 -4.12
CA GLU A 342 1.61 -0.34 -3.39
C GLU A 342 2.97 -0.32 -4.10
N ASN A 343 3.59 0.85 -4.25
CA ASN A 343 4.94 0.95 -4.78
C ASN A 343 5.13 0.23 -6.14
N CYS A 344 4.09 0.27 -6.98
CA CYS A 344 4.09 -0.33 -8.32
C CYS A 344 4.40 0.70 -9.40
N ARG A 345 4.91 0.22 -10.55
CA ARG A 345 5.23 1.05 -11.73
C ARG A 345 4.44 0.57 -12.95
N PHE A 346 3.67 1.46 -13.58
CA PHE A 346 2.86 1.17 -14.76
C PHE A 346 3.36 1.99 -15.93
N LEU A 347 4.10 1.35 -16.85
CA LEU A 347 4.93 2.05 -17.81
C LEU A 347 4.61 1.64 -19.24
N GLY A 348 4.24 2.59 -20.11
CA GLY A 348 4.07 2.30 -21.53
C GLY A 348 2.76 1.57 -21.88
N TYR A 349 2.02 2.17 -22.79
CA TYR A 349 0.74 1.75 -23.32
C TYR A 349 0.78 1.81 -24.85
N ILE A 350 0.02 0.94 -25.49
CA ILE A 350 -0.18 0.94 -26.94
C ILE A 350 -1.69 1.00 -27.20
N ASP A 351 -2.15 2.08 -27.85
CA ASP A 351 -3.50 2.12 -28.40
C ASP A 351 -3.54 1.33 -29.73
N PRO A 352 -4.33 0.25 -29.83
CA PRO A 352 -4.55 -0.46 -31.09
C PRO A 352 -5.37 0.34 -32.12
N GLY A 353 -5.78 1.57 -31.81
CA GLY A 353 -6.56 2.48 -32.65
C GLY A 353 -8.02 2.66 -32.21
N SER A 354 -8.44 1.96 -31.16
CA SER A 354 -9.82 1.96 -30.65
C SER A 354 -9.92 2.04 -29.13
N ARG A 355 -8.79 2.15 -28.42
CA ARG A 355 -8.71 2.22 -26.97
C ARG A 355 -7.88 3.43 -26.52
N PRO A 356 -8.23 4.67 -26.92
CA PRO A 356 -7.50 5.87 -26.50
C PRO A 356 -7.74 6.25 -25.03
N PHE A 357 -8.40 5.39 -24.25
CA PHE A 357 -9.00 5.71 -22.97
C PHE A 357 -8.72 4.69 -21.85
N SER A 358 -7.97 3.63 -22.11
CA SER A 358 -7.80 2.54 -21.14
C SER A 358 -7.05 2.97 -19.88
N GLU A 359 -7.47 2.44 -18.75
CA GLU A 359 -6.87 2.61 -17.44
C GLU A 359 -5.73 1.61 -17.22
N ALA A 360 -4.65 2.05 -16.57
CA ALA A 360 -3.61 1.14 -16.10
C ALA A 360 -4.17 0.18 -15.03
N ILE A 361 -4.94 0.73 -14.08
CA ILE A 361 -5.66 -0.03 -13.07
C ILE A 361 -7.16 0.22 -13.21
N GLN A 362 -7.92 -0.83 -13.50
CA GLN A 362 -9.37 -0.76 -13.62
C GLN A 362 -10.08 -1.54 -12.50
N PRO A 363 -10.63 -0.87 -11.46
CA PRO A 363 -11.67 -1.43 -10.62
C PRO A 363 -13.02 -1.48 -11.36
N ASP A 364 -13.59 -2.67 -11.60
CA ASP A 364 -14.84 -2.82 -12.33
C ASP A 364 -15.76 -3.92 -11.72
N LEU A 365 -16.92 -4.18 -12.33
CA LEU A 365 -17.93 -5.11 -11.85
C LEU A 365 -18.05 -6.33 -12.75
N ALA A 366 -18.46 -7.47 -12.15
CA ALA A 366 -18.76 -8.69 -12.90
C ALA A 366 -20.10 -8.58 -13.65
N LYS A 367 -20.19 -7.68 -14.65
CA LYS A 367 -21.42 -7.39 -15.43
C LYS A 367 -21.63 -8.36 -16.60
N GLY A 368 -20.56 -8.85 -17.20
CA GLY A 368 -20.62 -9.70 -18.39
C GLY A 368 -19.24 -9.99 -18.96
N SER A 369 -19.15 -10.96 -19.87
CA SER A 369 -17.87 -11.39 -20.48
C SER A 369 -17.20 -10.31 -21.33
N ALA A 370 -17.94 -9.29 -21.76
CA ALA A 370 -17.42 -8.14 -22.48
C ALA A 370 -16.68 -7.14 -21.57
N TYR A 371 -16.97 -7.18 -20.26
CA TYR A 371 -16.41 -6.31 -19.24
C TYR A 371 -15.33 -7.04 -18.43
N PHE A 372 -15.58 -8.30 -18.07
CA PHE A 372 -14.62 -9.19 -17.43
C PHE A 372 -14.59 -10.53 -18.16
N GLY A 373 -13.55 -10.77 -18.96
CA GLY A 373 -13.50 -11.91 -19.88
C GLY A 373 -13.00 -13.23 -19.30
N ALA A 374 -12.41 -13.23 -18.09
CA ALA A 374 -11.67 -14.39 -17.59
C ALA A 374 -12.56 -15.56 -17.15
N PHE A 375 -13.66 -15.27 -16.42
CA PHE A 375 -14.63 -16.26 -15.91
C PHE A 375 -15.85 -15.55 -15.31
N GLY A 376 -16.92 -16.31 -14.97
CA GLY A 376 -18.10 -15.82 -14.26
C GLY A 376 -18.14 -16.20 -12.77
N PRO A 377 -19.28 -16.05 -12.09
CA PRO A 377 -20.58 -15.59 -12.63
C PRO A 377 -20.66 -14.07 -12.80
N TYR A 378 -21.40 -13.61 -13.81
CA TYR A 378 -21.64 -12.18 -14.04
C TYR A 378 -22.80 -11.67 -13.18
N ASP A 379 -22.56 -11.53 -11.88
CA ASP A 379 -23.56 -11.22 -10.86
C ASP A 379 -23.66 -9.72 -10.49
N HIS A 380 -23.02 -8.85 -11.27
CA HIS A 380 -22.93 -7.39 -11.06
C HIS A 380 -22.28 -6.99 -9.73
N THR A 381 -21.47 -7.86 -9.12
CA THR A 381 -20.70 -7.51 -7.92
C THR A 381 -19.66 -6.44 -8.25
N PRO A 382 -19.67 -5.28 -7.56
CA PRO A 382 -18.68 -4.22 -7.77
C PRO A 382 -17.41 -4.44 -6.94
N VAL A 383 -16.34 -3.71 -7.26
CA VAL A 383 -15.20 -3.54 -6.34
C VAL A 383 -15.57 -2.75 -5.08
N GLU A 384 -15.06 -3.21 -3.95
CA GLU A 384 -15.07 -2.47 -2.67
C GLU A 384 -13.69 -2.44 -2.03
N ASP A 385 -13.31 -1.33 -1.38
CA ASP A 385 -12.09 -1.23 -0.57
C ASP A 385 -10.79 -1.45 -1.38
N LEU A 386 -10.55 -0.62 -2.40
CA LEU A 386 -9.28 -0.59 -3.14
C LEU A 386 -8.45 0.62 -2.69
N THR A 387 -7.19 0.40 -2.32
CA THR A 387 -6.20 1.46 -2.11
C THR A 387 -5.03 1.32 -3.08
N VAL A 388 -4.75 2.39 -3.83
CA VAL A 388 -3.59 2.53 -4.73
C VAL A 388 -2.69 3.60 -4.15
N THR A 389 -1.46 3.24 -3.76
CA THR A 389 -0.57 4.16 -3.05
C THR A 389 0.89 4.03 -3.47
N ASP A 390 1.60 5.16 -3.46
CA ASP A 390 3.02 5.27 -3.79
C ASP A 390 3.39 4.66 -5.15
N CYS A 391 2.44 4.60 -6.09
CA CYS A 391 2.65 4.09 -7.44
C CYS A 391 3.10 5.18 -8.43
N TYR A 392 3.76 4.76 -9.50
CA TYR A 392 4.18 5.61 -10.61
C TYR A 392 3.54 5.16 -11.93
N PHE A 393 3.00 6.11 -12.70
CA PHE A 393 2.37 5.90 -14.00
C PHE A 393 3.03 6.81 -15.04
N GLY A 394 3.53 6.23 -16.15
CA GLY A 394 4.24 7.03 -17.15
C GLY A 394 4.65 6.26 -18.41
N ALA A 395 5.58 6.85 -19.17
CA ALA A 395 6.17 6.20 -20.34
C ALA A 395 7.15 5.09 -19.92
N SER A 396 7.27 4.04 -20.73
CA SER A 396 8.32 3.03 -20.57
C SER A 396 9.63 3.39 -21.26
N GLY A 397 9.59 4.31 -22.22
CA GLY A 397 10.70 4.61 -23.13
C GLY A 397 10.84 3.63 -24.30
N THR A 398 10.00 2.58 -24.37
CA THR A 398 10.00 1.63 -25.50
C THR A 398 9.43 2.32 -26.75
N ALA A 399 10.15 2.21 -27.88
CA ALA A 399 9.71 2.77 -29.15
C ALA A 399 8.34 2.22 -29.56
N GLY A 400 7.42 3.12 -29.93
CA GLY A 400 6.04 2.77 -30.30
C GLY A 400 5.06 2.68 -29.12
N THR A 401 5.47 3.09 -27.91
CA THR A 401 4.61 3.16 -26.73
C THR A 401 4.46 4.61 -26.24
N VAL A 402 3.38 4.86 -25.51
CA VAL A 402 3.06 6.16 -24.89
C VAL A 402 2.76 5.97 -23.40
N PRO A 403 2.74 7.02 -22.57
CA PRO A 403 2.15 6.93 -21.23
C PRO A 403 0.70 6.43 -21.26
N TRP A 404 0.23 5.90 -20.13
CA TRP A 404 -1.14 5.43 -19.99
C TRP A 404 -2.17 6.54 -20.22
N PRO A 405 -3.24 6.32 -21.01
CA PRO A 405 -4.28 7.32 -21.20
C PRO A 405 -4.96 7.67 -19.88
N ARG A 406 -5.24 6.66 -19.05
CA ARG A 406 -5.75 6.83 -17.69
C ARG A 406 -4.94 6.04 -16.69
N GLY A 407 -4.71 6.62 -15.51
CA GLY A 407 -4.01 5.94 -14.43
C GLY A 407 -4.90 4.91 -13.71
N VAL A 408 -5.84 5.40 -12.92
CA VAL A 408 -6.81 4.57 -12.17
C VAL A 408 -8.23 5.02 -12.51
N GLY A 409 -9.12 4.09 -12.83
CA GLY A 409 -10.50 4.46 -13.17
C GLY A 409 -11.39 3.30 -13.57
N SER A 410 -12.63 3.61 -13.89
CA SER A 410 -13.59 2.64 -14.43
C SER A 410 -14.40 3.29 -15.54
N HIS A 411 -15.07 2.49 -16.35
CA HIS A 411 -15.92 2.98 -17.43
C HIS A 411 -17.09 2.04 -17.73
N SER A 412 -17.62 1.39 -16.69
CA SER A 412 -18.80 0.55 -16.77
C SER A 412 -19.61 0.66 -15.48
N ALA A 413 -20.93 0.47 -15.59
CA ALA A 413 -21.83 0.58 -14.46
C ALA A 413 -23.03 -0.36 -14.55
N THR A 414 -23.73 -0.49 -13.42
CA THR A 414 -25.05 -1.10 -13.33
C THR A 414 -25.83 -0.32 -12.29
N ILE A 415 -27.05 0.11 -12.64
CA ILE A 415 -27.92 0.83 -11.71
C ILE A 415 -28.23 -0.04 -10.48
N GLY A 416 -28.11 0.56 -9.30
CA GLY A 416 -28.18 -0.10 -7.99
C GLY A 416 -26.86 -0.68 -7.49
N ARG A 417 -25.74 -0.44 -8.18
CA ARG A 417 -24.39 -0.89 -7.80
C ARG A 417 -23.40 0.26 -7.93
N TRP A 418 -22.51 0.39 -6.94
CA TRP A 418 -21.42 1.39 -6.93
C TRP A 418 -20.11 0.69 -6.63
N HIS A 419 -19.02 1.16 -7.23
CA HIS A 419 -17.69 0.87 -6.70
C HIS A 419 -17.48 1.70 -5.45
N LYS A 420 -17.07 1.09 -4.34
CA LYS A 420 -17.03 1.80 -3.04
C LYS A 420 -15.63 1.89 -2.47
N ARG A 421 -15.33 3.05 -1.87
CA ARG A 421 -14.10 3.26 -1.09
C ARG A 421 -12.84 2.98 -1.91
N ILE A 422 -12.81 3.55 -3.12
CA ILE A 422 -11.65 3.52 -4.00
C ILE A 422 -10.75 4.70 -3.64
N LYS A 423 -9.51 4.41 -3.26
CA LYS A 423 -8.55 5.39 -2.75
C LYS A 423 -7.31 5.43 -3.63
N VAL A 424 -6.93 6.62 -4.07
CA VAL A 424 -5.74 6.89 -4.89
C VAL A 424 -4.91 7.94 -4.17
N ILE A 425 -3.86 7.50 -3.48
CA ILE A 425 -3.16 8.32 -2.47
C ILE A 425 -1.65 8.36 -2.73
N GLY A 426 -1.04 9.54 -2.83
CA GLY A 426 0.42 9.70 -2.87
C GLY A 426 1.08 9.16 -4.14
N ASN A 427 0.34 9.04 -5.25
CA ASN A 427 0.87 8.51 -6.51
C ASN A 427 1.44 9.60 -7.40
N THR A 428 2.26 9.20 -8.38
CA THR A 428 2.80 10.09 -9.43
C THR A 428 2.29 9.66 -10.81
N PHE A 429 1.67 10.59 -11.54
CA PHE A 429 1.17 10.40 -12.90
C PHE A 429 1.84 11.38 -13.85
N GLU A 430 2.47 10.86 -14.92
CA GLU A 430 3.25 11.68 -15.85
C GLU A 430 2.86 11.44 -17.31
N GLY A 431 2.50 12.51 -18.02
CA GLY A 431 2.34 12.51 -19.48
C GLY A 431 1.14 11.73 -20.02
N GLY A 432 0.20 11.31 -19.16
CA GLY A 432 -0.97 10.52 -19.56
C GLY A 432 -1.90 11.29 -20.51
N ALA A 433 -2.47 10.63 -21.51
CA ALA A 433 -3.22 11.33 -22.57
C ALA A 433 -4.61 11.88 -22.12
N GLN A 434 -5.19 11.33 -21.05
CA GLN A 434 -6.48 11.76 -20.49
C GLN A 434 -6.31 12.06 -18.98
N TYR A 435 -7.03 11.33 -18.11
CA TYR A 435 -7.09 11.59 -16.68
C TYR A 435 -6.08 10.76 -15.89
N ALA A 436 -5.40 11.35 -14.91
CA ALA A 436 -4.68 10.57 -13.91
C ALA A 436 -5.65 9.64 -13.15
N VAL A 437 -6.79 10.19 -12.71
CA VAL A 437 -7.87 9.43 -12.05
C VAL A 437 -9.19 9.69 -12.77
N GLY A 438 -9.83 8.64 -13.26
CA GLY A 438 -11.12 8.69 -13.94
C GLY A 438 -12.16 7.82 -13.26
N GLY A 439 -12.67 8.26 -12.10
CA GLY A 439 -13.71 7.55 -11.38
C GLY A 439 -15.06 7.62 -12.09
N TYR A 440 -15.71 6.46 -12.26
CA TYR A 440 -17.02 6.36 -12.88
C TYR A 440 -17.91 5.45 -12.06
N ASN A 441 -19.04 5.98 -11.59
CA ASN A 441 -19.98 5.27 -10.72
C ASN A 441 -19.35 4.81 -9.38
N TRP A 442 -18.53 5.68 -8.78
CA TRP A 442 -17.87 5.46 -7.49
C TRP A 442 -18.68 6.08 -6.34
N GLN A 443 -18.52 5.54 -5.13
CA GLN A 443 -19.04 6.10 -3.88
C GLN A 443 -17.96 6.05 -2.80
N ASP A 444 -17.89 7.09 -1.96
CA ASP A 444 -16.85 7.26 -0.94
C ASP A 444 -15.40 7.25 -1.49
N PRO A 445 -15.08 7.83 -2.68
CA PRO A 445 -13.72 7.84 -3.21
C PRO A 445 -12.83 8.87 -2.50
N VAL A 446 -11.53 8.56 -2.45
CA VAL A 446 -10.49 9.48 -1.94
C VAL A 446 -9.38 9.62 -2.98
N VAL A 447 -9.09 10.84 -3.41
CA VAL A 447 -7.95 11.18 -4.26
C VAL A 447 -7.11 12.22 -3.53
N GLU A 448 -5.99 11.78 -2.96
CA GLU A 448 -5.25 12.56 -1.97
C GLU A 448 -3.75 12.61 -2.26
N GLY A 449 -3.16 13.81 -2.19
CA GLY A 449 -1.71 13.98 -2.16
C GLY A 449 -0.98 13.47 -3.41
N ASN A 450 -1.65 13.36 -4.56
CA ASN A 450 -1.03 12.88 -5.80
C ASN A 450 -0.28 14.01 -6.53
N THR A 451 0.78 13.64 -7.25
CA THR A 451 1.51 14.50 -8.18
C THR A 451 1.12 14.14 -9.61
N ILE A 452 0.53 15.07 -10.35
CA ILE A 452 0.04 14.87 -11.72
C ILE A 452 0.69 15.92 -12.61
N THR A 453 1.49 15.50 -13.58
CA THR A 453 2.28 16.41 -14.42
C THR A 453 2.18 16.06 -15.89
N GLY A 454 1.83 17.04 -16.73
CA GLY A 454 1.81 16.85 -18.18
C GLY A 454 0.72 15.92 -18.68
N CYS A 455 -0.26 15.56 -17.84
CA CYS A 455 -1.40 14.73 -18.24
C CYS A 455 -2.45 15.56 -19.00
N GLY A 456 -3.31 14.91 -19.78
CA GLY A 456 -4.42 15.57 -20.48
C GLY A 456 -5.35 16.34 -19.54
N ALA A 457 -5.65 15.75 -18.39
CA ALA A 457 -6.43 16.27 -17.29
C ALA A 457 -6.00 15.59 -15.97
N GLY A 458 -6.50 16.09 -14.84
CA GLY A 458 -6.16 15.54 -13.52
C GLY A 458 -7.14 14.46 -13.06
N VAL A 459 -8.23 14.90 -12.44
CA VAL A 459 -9.19 14.04 -11.76
C VAL A 459 -10.58 14.26 -12.33
N ARG A 460 -11.22 13.17 -12.77
CA ARG A 460 -12.65 13.14 -13.10
C ARG A 460 -13.38 12.19 -12.17
N MET A 461 -14.50 12.64 -11.63
CA MET A 461 -15.49 11.78 -10.97
C MET A 461 -16.84 11.97 -11.63
N ARG A 462 -17.41 10.89 -12.17
CA ARG A 462 -18.66 10.92 -12.93
C ARG A 462 -19.68 9.93 -12.36
N THR A 463 -20.93 10.33 -12.24
CA THR A 463 -22.06 9.40 -11.98
C THR A 463 -22.38 8.60 -13.25
N VAL A 464 -23.41 7.77 -13.27
CA VAL A 464 -23.71 6.98 -14.47
C VAL A 464 -24.13 7.91 -15.61
N ASP A 465 -23.50 7.80 -16.77
CA ASP A 465 -23.84 8.62 -17.94
C ASP A 465 -25.25 8.26 -18.45
N THR A 466 -26.18 9.22 -18.44
CA THR A 466 -27.56 8.97 -18.89
C THR A 466 -27.66 8.64 -20.38
N ALA A 467 -26.66 9.03 -21.18
CA ALA A 467 -26.58 8.69 -22.60
C ALA A 467 -26.05 7.28 -22.86
N ASP A 468 -25.39 6.63 -21.88
CA ASP A 468 -24.92 5.27 -22.02
C ASP A 468 -26.05 4.27 -21.72
N THR A 469 -26.64 3.73 -22.79
CA THR A 469 -27.76 2.80 -22.68
C THR A 469 -27.40 1.44 -22.07
N GLU A 470 -26.13 1.04 -22.04
CA GLU A 470 -25.73 -0.21 -21.39
C GLU A 470 -25.53 -0.03 -19.88
N ASP A 471 -25.03 1.12 -19.46
CA ASP A 471 -24.75 1.42 -18.06
C ASP A 471 -25.96 1.88 -17.26
N THR A 472 -26.97 2.40 -17.95
CA THR A 472 -28.28 2.76 -17.38
C THR A 472 -29.22 1.56 -17.15
N LYS A 473 -28.74 0.33 -17.35
CA LYS A 473 -29.47 -0.91 -17.01
C LYS A 473 -29.31 -1.28 -15.54
N ASN A 474 -30.37 -1.77 -14.93
CA ASN A 474 -30.32 -2.37 -13.58
C ASN A 474 -29.81 -3.83 -13.61
N THR A 475 -29.71 -4.47 -12.45
CA THR A 475 -29.22 -5.86 -12.30
C THR A 475 -30.09 -6.92 -12.98
N SER A 476 -31.30 -6.59 -13.42
CA SER A 476 -32.16 -7.48 -14.22
C SER A 476 -32.02 -7.22 -15.72
N GLY A 477 -31.08 -6.36 -16.13
CA GLY A 477 -30.90 -5.94 -17.53
C GLY A 477 -31.97 -4.96 -18.03
N THR A 478 -32.85 -4.47 -17.15
CA THR A 478 -33.91 -3.53 -17.53
C THR A 478 -33.34 -2.12 -17.64
N GLN A 479 -33.58 -1.47 -18.78
CA GLN A 479 -33.22 -0.09 -19.03
C GLN A 479 -34.00 0.85 -18.09
N THR A 480 -33.29 1.73 -17.38
CA THR A 480 -33.88 2.75 -16.51
C THR A 480 -33.91 4.14 -17.13
N SER A 481 -33.05 4.40 -18.13
CA SER A 481 -32.87 5.72 -18.75
C SER A 481 -32.57 6.84 -17.74
N ALA A 482 -31.98 6.49 -16.61
CA ALA A 482 -31.65 7.39 -15.52
C ALA A 482 -30.27 7.05 -14.94
N SER A 483 -29.63 8.08 -14.39
CA SER A 483 -28.42 7.91 -13.59
C SER A 483 -28.79 7.50 -12.16
N GLN A 484 -27.79 7.44 -11.29
CA GLN A 484 -27.97 7.24 -9.86
C GLN A 484 -27.04 8.17 -9.08
N ALA A 485 -27.49 8.62 -7.91
CA ALA A 485 -26.69 9.50 -7.08
C ALA A 485 -25.41 8.80 -6.58
N ALA A 486 -24.36 9.58 -6.40
CA ALA A 486 -23.10 9.15 -5.78
C ALA A 486 -22.71 10.13 -4.67
N ARG A 487 -21.97 9.65 -3.66
CA ARG A 487 -21.75 10.41 -2.43
C ARG A 487 -20.31 10.40 -1.92
N ASN A 488 -19.99 11.39 -1.08
CA ASN A 488 -18.80 11.44 -0.22
C ASN A 488 -17.49 11.49 -1.00
N PHE A 489 -17.37 12.42 -1.95
CA PHE A 489 -16.20 12.52 -2.83
C PHE A 489 -15.12 13.38 -2.15
N THR A 490 -13.91 12.86 -1.99
CA THR A 490 -12.79 13.60 -1.39
C THR A 490 -11.64 13.75 -2.39
N ILE A 491 -11.30 14.99 -2.77
CA ILE A 491 -10.19 15.33 -3.67
C ILE A 491 -9.32 16.39 -2.99
N VAL A 492 -8.25 15.98 -2.33
CA VAL A 492 -7.52 16.87 -1.41
C VAL A 492 -6.00 16.86 -1.58
N GLY A 493 -5.37 18.03 -1.45
CA GLY A 493 -3.92 18.15 -1.41
C GLY A 493 -3.17 17.66 -2.66
N ASN A 494 -3.83 17.54 -3.82
CA ASN A 494 -3.18 17.09 -5.05
C ASN A 494 -2.44 18.26 -5.72
N THR A 495 -1.32 17.96 -6.39
CA THR A 495 -0.58 18.91 -7.23
C THR A 495 -0.74 18.52 -8.69
N ILE A 496 -1.40 19.38 -9.48
CA ILE A 496 -1.70 19.16 -10.90
C ILE A 496 -1.06 20.28 -11.71
N THR A 497 -0.12 19.91 -12.59
CA THR A 497 0.66 20.89 -13.36
C THR A 497 0.77 20.57 -14.84
N GLY A 498 0.70 21.61 -15.66
CA GLY A 498 0.98 21.54 -17.10
C GLY A 498 0.02 20.63 -17.87
N THR A 499 -1.29 20.69 -17.58
CA THR A 499 -2.26 19.85 -18.31
C THR A 499 -2.30 20.19 -19.79
N THR A 500 -2.54 19.18 -20.64
CA THR A 500 -2.40 19.33 -22.10
C THR A 500 -3.72 19.59 -22.84
N GLY A 501 -4.82 19.91 -22.16
CA GLY A 501 -6.03 20.33 -22.86
C GLY A 501 -7.04 19.21 -23.16
N TYR A 502 -7.05 18.09 -22.43
CA TYR A 502 -8.08 17.04 -22.63
C TYR A 502 -9.42 17.34 -21.94
N ASP A 503 -9.41 17.64 -20.64
CA ASP A 503 -10.58 18.12 -19.86
C ASP A 503 -10.11 19.06 -18.72
N ASP A 504 -11.04 19.61 -17.93
CA ASP A 504 -10.75 20.42 -16.74
C ASP A 504 -9.86 19.67 -15.73
N CYS A 505 -9.10 20.41 -14.92
CA CYS A 505 -8.06 19.77 -14.09
C CYS A 505 -8.67 18.89 -13.00
N ILE A 506 -9.72 19.38 -12.35
CA ILE A 506 -10.60 18.61 -11.49
C ILE A 506 -12.02 18.81 -11.99
N VAL A 507 -12.72 17.71 -12.27
CA VAL A 507 -14.08 17.75 -12.81
C VAL A 507 -14.99 16.74 -12.12
N LEU A 508 -16.09 17.27 -11.58
CA LEU A 508 -17.19 16.49 -10.99
C LEU A 508 -18.40 16.57 -11.92
N GLN A 509 -18.84 15.42 -12.43
CA GLN A 509 -19.91 15.34 -13.42
C GLN A 509 -21.06 14.49 -12.88
N GLY A 510 -22.03 15.14 -12.26
CA GLY A 510 -23.32 14.54 -11.96
C GLY A 510 -24.27 14.57 -13.17
N GLU A 511 -25.47 14.06 -12.95
CA GLU A 511 -26.58 14.07 -13.91
C GLU A 511 -27.85 14.56 -13.20
N ALA A 512 -28.81 15.14 -13.93
CA ALA A 512 -30.07 15.61 -13.36
C ALA A 512 -30.83 14.51 -12.58
N THR A 513 -30.69 13.24 -12.99
CA THR A 513 -31.30 12.06 -12.34
C THR A 513 -30.32 11.30 -11.42
N GLY A 514 -29.08 11.75 -11.30
CA GLY A 514 -28.03 11.12 -10.50
C GLY A 514 -26.97 12.14 -10.12
N ARG A 515 -27.27 12.95 -9.10
CA ARG A 515 -26.40 14.03 -8.63
C ARG A 515 -25.26 13.50 -7.76
N ILE A 516 -24.16 14.24 -7.74
CA ILE A 516 -23.09 14.04 -6.76
C ILE A 516 -23.50 14.74 -5.47
N ILE A 517 -23.34 14.10 -4.32
CA ILE A 517 -23.73 14.67 -3.02
C ILE A 517 -22.54 14.57 -2.07
N ASP A 518 -22.34 15.55 -1.19
CA ASP A 518 -21.28 15.49 -0.16
C ASP A 518 -19.86 15.43 -0.78
N ALA A 519 -19.47 16.46 -1.55
CA ALA A 519 -18.14 16.52 -2.16
C ALA A 519 -17.21 17.54 -1.47
N THR A 520 -15.92 17.20 -1.34
CA THR A 520 -14.88 18.08 -0.80
C THR A 520 -13.71 18.14 -1.78
N ILE A 521 -13.41 19.35 -2.26
CA ILE A 521 -12.23 19.67 -3.08
C ILE A 521 -11.41 20.69 -2.32
N ASP A 522 -10.35 20.25 -1.63
CA ASP A 522 -9.66 21.07 -0.64
C ASP A 522 -8.14 21.07 -0.79
N GLY A 523 -7.51 22.24 -0.66
CA GLY A 523 -6.05 22.36 -0.56
C GLY A 523 -5.26 21.90 -1.80
N ASN A 524 -5.89 21.80 -2.98
CA ASN A 524 -5.21 21.38 -4.21
C ASN A 524 -4.41 22.53 -4.84
N ILE A 525 -3.32 22.19 -5.53
CA ILE A 525 -2.50 23.13 -6.30
C ILE A 525 -2.67 22.82 -7.79
N LEU A 526 -3.26 23.74 -8.54
CA LEU A 526 -3.46 23.65 -9.99
C LEU A 526 -2.65 24.76 -10.67
N ASP A 527 -1.67 24.41 -11.50
CA ASP A 527 -0.73 25.40 -12.06
C ASP A 527 -0.37 25.13 -13.53
N GLY A 528 -0.48 26.14 -14.40
CA GLY A 528 -0.06 26.06 -15.80
C GLY A 528 -1.03 25.29 -16.71
N ASN A 529 -2.34 25.42 -16.47
CA ASN A 529 -3.38 24.71 -17.22
C ASN A 529 -3.87 25.57 -18.41
N SER A 530 -2.96 25.91 -19.31
CA SER A 530 -3.16 26.95 -20.33
C SER A 530 -3.66 26.46 -21.69
N ALA A 531 -4.03 25.19 -21.82
CA ALA A 531 -4.50 24.59 -23.07
C ALA A 531 -6.04 24.43 -23.10
N GLY A 532 -6.63 24.43 -24.30
CA GLY A 532 -7.99 23.92 -24.53
C GLY A 532 -9.17 24.73 -23.96
N GLY A 533 -8.95 25.89 -23.32
CA GLY A 533 -10.05 26.69 -22.75
C GLY A 533 -10.57 26.17 -21.39
N GLN A 534 -9.75 25.39 -20.68
CA GLN A 534 -10.17 24.57 -19.55
C GLN A 534 -10.18 25.29 -18.21
N ASN A 535 -11.13 24.91 -17.37
CA ASN A 535 -11.23 25.39 -16.01
C ASN A 535 -10.20 24.72 -15.10
N GLY A 536 -9.91 25.38 -13.98
CA GLY A 536 -9.19 24.74 -12.87
C GLY A 536 -10.07 23.65 -12.26
N ILE A 537 -11.21 24.04 -11.72
CA ILE A 537 -12.20 23.14 -11.12
C ILE A 537 -13.54 23.34 -11.81
N ARG A 538 -14.20 22.26 -12.23
CA ARG A 538 -15.61 22.29 -12.63
C ARG A 538 -16.45 21.30 -11.83
N ILE A 539 -17.61 21.75 -11.38
CA ILE A 539 -18.63 20.91 -10.74
C ILE A 539 -19.99 21.10 -11.42
N GLU A 540 -20.59 19.99 -11.84
CA GLU A 540 -21.88 19.95 -12.53
C GLU A 540 -22.84 19.00 -11.80
N TYR A 541 -24.10 19.42 -11.62
CA TYR A 541 -25.15 18.60 -11.01
C TYR A 541 -24.75 17.97 -9.66
N ALA A 542 -24.31 18.81 -8.74
CA ALA A 542 -23.89 18.40 -7.40
C ALA A 542 -24.65 19.13 -6.28
N ASP A 543 -24.76 18.48 -5.13
CA ASP A 543 -25.39 18.94 -3.90
C ASP A 543 -24.41 18.85 -2.73
N ASP A 544 -24.54 19.77 -1.78
CA ASP A 544 -23.85 19.74 -0.48
C ASP A 544 -22.34 19.55 -0.64
N TYR A 545 -21.63 20.58 -1.12
CA TYR A 545 -20.21 20.46 -1.44
C TYR A 545 -19.37 21.63 -0.93
N THR A 546 -18.07 21.38 -0.75
CA THR A 546 -17.09 22.39 -0.34
C THR A 546 -15.93 22.42 -1.33
N ILE A 547 -15.58 23.62 -1.78
CA ILE A 547 -14.37 23.91 -2.55
C ILE A 547 -13.54 24.90 -1.71
N GLY A 548 -12.58 24.35 -0.96
CA GLY A 548 -11.83 25.05 0.08
C GLY A 548 -10.34 25.20 -0.23
N ASP A 549 -9.74 26.33 0.11
CA ASP A 549 -8.28 26.49 0.24
C ASP A 549 -7.44 26.05 -1.00
N ASN A 550 -8.02 26.02 -2.19
CA ASN A 550 -7.30 25.62 -3.41
C ASN A 550 -6.47 26.77 -3.96
N THR A 551 -5.31 26.45 -4.51
CA THR A 551 -4.46 27.39 -5.25
C THR A 551 -4.54 27.10 -6.73
N ILE A 552 -5.11 28.03 -7.51
CA ILE A 552 -5.41 27.86 -8.93
C ILE A 552 -4.72 28.96 -9.72
N ARG A 553 -3.85 28.60 -10.65
CA ARG A 553 -3.07 29.55 -11.45
C ARG A 553 -3.09 29.23 -12.93
N ASP A 554 -3.09 30.30 -13.73
CA ASP A 554 -2.79 30.28 -15.16
C ASP A 554 -3.66 29.29 -15.95
N THR A 555 -4.99 29.35 -15.70
CA THR A 555 -5.99 28.50 -16.35
C THR A 555 -6.52 29.13 -17.64
N ALA A 556 -6.68 28.32 -18.70
CA ALA A 556 -7.23 28.75 -19.98
C ALA A 556 -8.75 28.96 -20.01
N GLY A 557 -9.45 28.66 -18.92
CA GLY A 557 -10.86 28.93 -18.68
C GLY A 557 -11.08 29.63 -17.34
N THR A 558 -12.20 29.33 -16.69
CA THR A 558 -12.56 29.87 -15.36
C THR A 558 -11.73 29.17 -14.27
N GLY A 559 -11.39 29.87 -13.18
CA GLY A 559 -10.72 29.23 -12.05
C GLY A 559 -11.57 28.11 -11.44
N ILE A 560 -12.78 28.45 -10.99
CA ILE A 560 -13.78 27.53 -10.43
C ILE A 560 -15.12 27.74 -11.15
N SER A 561 -15.69 26.70 -11.75
CA SER A 561 -17.00 26.73 -12.42
C SER A 561 -17.99 25.82 -11.71
N GLN A 562 -19.15 26.35 -11.35
CA GLN A 562 -20.27 25.63 -10.75
C GLN A 562 -21.48 25.72 -11.68
N GLU A 563 -22.08 24.58 -12.02
CA GLU A 563 -23.21 24.51 -12.97
C GLU A 563 -24.31 23.58 -12.44
N GLN A 564 -25.54 24.10 -12.29
CA GLN A 564 -26.70 23.33 -11.85
C GLN A 564 -26.50 22.62 -10.49
N THR A 565 -25.91 23.33 -9.53
CA THR A 565 -25.55 22.79 -8.21
C THR A 565 -26.36 23.41 -7.07
N SER A 566 -26.38 22.76 -5.90
CA SER A 566 -27.00 23.31 -4.68
C SER A 566 -26.18 23.10 -3.41
N GLY A 567 -26.38 23.94 -2.39
CA GLY A 567 -25.79 23.75 -1.05
C GLY A 567 -24.25 23.84 -1.02
N GLY A 568 -23.68 24.64 -1.91
CA GLY A 568 -22.23 24.71 -2.13
C GLY A 568 -21.54 25.83 -1.36
N THR A 569 -20.38 25.54 -0.77
CA THR A 569 -19.47 26.54 -0.17
C THR A 569 -18.16 26.62 -0.95
N VAL A 570 -17.81 27.81 -1.44
CA VAL A 570 -16.55 28.09 -2.15
C VAL A 570 -15.76 29.10 -1.34
N THR A 571 -14.75 28.63 -0.59
CA THR A 571 -14.07 29.46 0.42
C THR A 571 -12.55 29.33 0.44
N GLY A 572 -11.85 30.40 0.83
CA GLY A 572 -10.40 30.39 1.05
C GLY A 572 -9.55 30.18 -0.22
N ASN A 573 -10.15 30.10 -1.41
CA ASN A 573 -9.42 29.78 -2.63
C ASN A 573 -8.56 30.96 -3.10
N ARG A 574 -7.37 30.65 -3.63
CA ARG A 574 -6.46 31.60 -4.27
C ARG A 574 -6.43 31.38 -5.77
N VAL A 575 -7.08 32.26 -6.53
CA VAL A 575 -7.17 32.17 -8.00
C VAL A 575 -6.35 33.28 -8.65
N ARG A 576 -5.54 32.94 -9.66
CA ARG A 576 -4.75 33.93 -10.41
C ARG A 576 -4.61 33.59 -11.90
N GLY A 577 -4.61 34.59 -12.77
CA GLY A 577 -4.15 34.42 -14.15
C GLY A 577 -5.11 33.62 -15.03
N THR A 578 -6.40 33.65 -14.74
CA THR A 578 -7.41 32.96 -15.54
C THR A 578 -7.68 33.74 -16.84
N THR A 579 -7.94 33.07 -17.95
CA THR A 579 -8.48 33.76 -19.15
C THR A 579 -9.99 33.98 -19.02
N GLY A 580 -10.69 33.15 -18.25
CA GLY A 580 -12.10 33.24 -17.92
C GLY A 580 -12.36 34.05 -16.64
N SER A 581 -13.48 33.77 -15.97
CA SER A 581 -13.77 34.36 -14.66
C SER A 581 -12.90 33.74 -13.56
N GLY A 582 -12.82 34.38 -12.40
CA GLY A 582 -12.23 33.74 -11.21
C GLY A 582 -13.11 32.59 -10.73
N ILE A 583 -14.37 32.90 -10.43
CA ILE A 583 -15.40 31.95 -10.01
C ILE A 583 -16.67 32.19 -10.84
N ALA A 584 -17.31 31.11 -11.31
CA ALA A 584 -18.58 31.17 -12.02
C ALA A 584 -19.62 30.27 -11.35
N CYS A 585 -20.86 30.76 -11.30
CA CYS A 585 -22.00 30.13 -10.67
C CYS A 585 -23.19 30.21 -11.64
N THR A 586 -23.52 29.12 -12.31
CA THR A 586 -24.51 29.06 -13.39
C THR A 586 -25.70 28.21 -12.96
N THR A 587 -26.88 28.82 -12.83
CA THR A 587 -28.12 28.13 -12.41
C THR A 587 -27.93 27.31 -11.12
N CYS A 588 -27.27 27.88 -10.11
CA CYS A 588 -27.04 27.20 -8.83
C CYS A 588 -27.88 27.80 -7.70
N SER A 589 -28.19 27.02 -6.66
CA SER A 589 -29.00 27.51 -5.54
C SER A 589 -28.33 27.30 -4.17
N GLU A 590 -28.57 28.17 -3.20
CA GLU A 590 -28.03 28.03 -1.84
C GLU A 590 -26.48 27.95 -1.86
N ILE A 591 -25.85 28.89 -2.55
CA ILE A 591 -24.39 28.92 -2.75
C ILE A 591 -23.76 30.04 -1.93
N GLU A 592 -22.70 29.73 -1.19
CA GLU A 592 -21.85 30.70 -0.51
C GLU A 592 -20.47 30.78 -1.20
N ILE A 593 -20.07 31.98 -1.61
CA ILE A 593 -18.74 32.29 -2.16
C ILE A 593 -18.09 33.29 -1.20
N ALA A 594 -17.21 32.79 -0.33
CA ALA A 594 -16.67 33.53 0.81
C ALA A 594 -15.13 33.59 0.83
N ASP A 595 -14.52 34.66 1.32
CA ASP A 595 -13.09 34.71 1.68
C ASP A 595 -12.09 34.32 0.55
N ASN A 596 -12.47 34.40 -0.72
CA ASN A 596 -11.58 34.03 -1.82
C ASN A 596 -10.67 35.20 -2.21
N THR A 597 -9.42 34.89 -2.57
CA THR A 597 -8.45 35.87 -3.06
C THR A 597 -8.18 35.65 -4.54
N MET A 598 -8.64 36.57 -5.39
CA MET A 598 -8.57 36.45 -6.84
C MET A 598 -7.81 37.61 -7.48
N ARG A 599 -6.93 37.31 -8.44
CA ARG A 599 -6.10 38.33 -9.11
C ARG A 599 -5.92 38.07 -10.61
N GLU A 600 -5.82 39.12 -11.40
CA GLU A 600 -5.46 39.03 -12.83
C GLU A 600 -6.38 38.07 -13.61
N LEU A 601 -7.67 38.38 -13.63
CA LEU A 601 -8.73 37.51 -14.17
C LEU A 601 -9.19 38.05 -15.52
N GLY A 602 -9.29 37.18 -16.52
CA GLY A 602 -9.55 37.58 -17.90
C GLY A 602 -10.91 38.22 -18.10
N VAL A 603 -11.95 37.69 -17.44
CA VAL A 603 -13.33 38.21 -17.50
C VAL A 603 -13.75 38.77 -16.14
N ASN A 604 -14.75 38.19 -15.47
CA ASN A 604 -15.25 38.70 -14.20
C ASN A 604 -14.43 38.15 -13.04
N GLY A 605 -14.48 38.81 -11.88
CA GLY A 605 -14.02 38.18 -10.65
C GLY A 605 -14.92 37.01 -10.26
N ILE A 606 -16.17 37.32 -9.95
CA ILE A 606 -17.23 36.35 -9.71
C ILE A 606 -18.37 36.60 -10.71
N HIS A 607 -18.86 35.54 -11.35
CA HIS A 607 -19.97 35.64 -12.31
C HIS A 607 -21.12 34.72 -11.90
N VAL A 608 -22.26 35.32 -11.56
CA VAL A 608 -23.54 34.64 -11.32
C VAL A 608 -24.41 34.72 -12.58
N LEU A 609 -24.68 33.56 -13.18
CA LEU A 609 -25.51 33.36 -14.36
C LEU A 609 -26.78 32.59 -13.99
N GLY A 610 -27.62 33.18 -13.15
CA GLY A 610 -28.85 32.54 -12.66
C GLY A 610 -28.64 31.70 -11.42
N GLY A 611 -29.75 31.42 -10.74
CA GLY A 611 -29.74 30.76 -9.45
C GLY A 611 -30.62 31.46 -8.41
N THR A 612 -30.73 30.84 -7.24
CA THR A 612 -31.47 31.38 -6.09
C THR A 612 -30.60 31.33 -4.84
N ASP A 613 -30.70 32.33 -3.97
CA ASP A 613 -30.00 32.36 -2.68
C ASP A 613 -28.47 32.19 -2.81
N VAL A 614 -27.86 33.07 -3.61
CA VAL A 614 -26.40 33.14 -3.78
C VAL A 614 -25.84 34.24 -2.88
N THR A 615 -24.88 33.88 -2.01
CA THR A 615 -24.18 34.80 -1.11
C THR A 615 -22.73 34.96 -1.55
N ILE A 616 -22.30 36.21 -1.70
CA ILE A 616 -20.93 36.59 -2.09
C ILE A 616 -20.38 37.52 -1.02
N VAL A 617 -19.48 37.00 -0.17
CA VAL A 617 -19.04 37.69 1.05
C VAL A 617 -17.53 37.72 1.21
N ASP A 618 -16.98 38.83 1.67
CA ASP A 618 -15.58 38.96 2.11
C ASP A 618 -14.50 38.53 1.08
N ASN A 619 -14.82 38.55 -0.22
CA ASN A 619 -13.85 38.21 -1.27
C ASN A 619 -12.93 39.40 -1.59
N TYR A 620 -11.66 39.11 -1.89
CA TYR A 620 -10.71 40.08 -2.43
C TYR A 620 -10.47 39.85 -3.92
N ILE A 621 -10.85 40.82 -4.75
CA ILE A 621 -10.70 40.78 -6.21
C ILE A 621 -9.81 41.93 -6.67
N LYS A 622 -8.69 41.63 -7.31
CA LYS A 622 -7.82 42.67 -7.93
C LYS A 622 -7.50 42.38 -9.38
N GLY A 623 -7.92 43.29 -10.27
CA GLY A 623 -7.60 43.21 -11.69
C GLY A 623 -8.39 42.11 -12.40
N ALA A 624 -9.72 42.19 -12.36
CA ALA A 624 -10.58 41.50 -13.33
C ALA A 624 -10.59 42.27 -14.67
N SER A 625 -11.19 41.69 -15.71
CA SER A 625 -11.27 42.23 -17.07
C SER A 625 -9.92 42.28 -17.82
N ARG A 626 -9.00 41.35 -17.55
CA ARG A 626 -7.66 41.39 -18.15
C ARG A 626 -7.62 41.02 -19.63
N ALA A 627 -8.53 40.18 -20.11
CA ALA A 627 -8.59 39.77 -21.52
C ALA A 627 -9.06 40.92 -22.41
N ALA A 628 -10.10 41.64 -21.98
CA ALA A 628 -10.62 42.84 -22.63
C ALA A 628 -11.28 43.75 -21.60
N ALA A 629 -11.23 45.07 -21.80
CA ALA A 629 -11.91 46.02 -20.92
C ALA A 629 -13.44 45.88 -21.02
N GLY A 630 -14.15 46.10 -19.91
CA GLY A 630 -15.61 46.13 -19.87
C GLY A 630 -16.30 45.06 -19.00
N SER A 631 -15.55 44.15 -18.39
CA SER A 631 -16.08 43.17 -17.42
C SER A 631 -16.24 43.80 -16.03
N TRP A 632 -16.67 43.00 -15.04
CA TRP A 632 -16.93 43.46 -13.67
C TRP A 632 -16.09 42.71 -12.63
N GLY A 633 -15.92 43.31 -11.45
CA GLY A 633 -15.41 42.55 -10.30
C GLY A 633 -16.38 41.43 -9.92
N ILE A 634 -17.64 41.76 -9.70
CA ILE A 634 -18.74 40.83 -9.50
C ILE A 634 -19.83 41.12 -10.54
N ARG A 635 -20.27 40.10 -11.28
CA ARG A 635 -21.33 40.19 -12.27
C ARG A 635 -22.49 39.26 -11.92
N ALA A 636 -23.70 39.78 -11.76
CA ALA A 636 -24.93 39.02 -11.80
C ALA A 636 -25.72 39.40 -13.07
N SER A 637 -25.90 38.45 -13.99
CA SER A 637 -26.38 38.78 -15.35
C SER A 637 -27.73 38.20 -15.75
N THR A 638 -28.21 37.15 -15.08
CA THR A 638 -29.37 36.38 -15.56
C THR A 638 -30.26 36.00 -14.38
N SER A 639 -31.47 36.56 -14.29
CA SER A 639 -32.60 36.08 -13.47
C SER A 639 -32.25 35.46 -12.11
N SER A 640 -31.33 36.06 -11.37
CA SER A 640 -30.91 35.56 -10.05
C SER A 640 -31.84 36.13 -8.98
N ASP A 641 -32.28 35.31 -8.04
CA ASP A 641 -33.17 35.72 -6.96
C ASP A 641 -32.52 35.49 -5.59
N GLY A 642 -32.69 36.40 -4.64
CA GLY A 642 -32.12 36.25 -3.28
C GLY A 642 -30.60 36.43 -3.22
N LEU A 643 -30.06 37.39 -3.97
CA LEU A 643 -28.61 37.64 -4.04
C LEU A 643 -28.14 38.51 -2.85
N LEU A 644 -27.12 38.05 -2.10
CA LEU A 644 -26.42 38.86 -1.09
C LEU A 644 -24.98 39.15 -1.53
N ILE A 645 -24.60 40.43 -1.63
CA ILE A 645 -23.21 40.85 -1.94
C ILE A 645 -22.74 41.82 -0.86
N THR A 646 -21.83 41.38 0.03
CA THR A 646 -21.36 42.22 1.15
C THR A 646 -19.89 41.97 1.53
N GLY A 647 -19.22 42.96 2.13
CA GLY A 647 -17.84 42.80 2.64
C GLY A 647 -16.75 42.62 1.58
N ASN A 648 -17.09 42.58 0.29
CA ASN A 648 -16.12 42.31 -0.76
C ASN A 648 -15.23 43.53 -1.02
N LYS A 649 -13.95 43.27 -1.29
CA LYS A 649 -12.94 44.28 -1.63
C LYS A 649 -12.49 44.14 -3.07
N ILE A 650 -12.85 45.11 -3.90
CA ILE A 650 -12.63 45.07 -5.36
C ILE A 650 -11.73 46.23 -5.77
N ARG A 651 -10.70 45.93 -6.57
CA ARG A 651 -9.72 46.92 -7.05
C ARG A 651 -9.39 46.73 -8.52
N LYS A 652 -9.16 47.85 -9.21
CA LYS A 652 -8.45 47.86 -10.48
C LYS A 652 -7.03 47.32 -10.32
N TYR A 653 -6.45 46.85 -11.42
CA TYR A 653 -5.04 46.47 -11.44
C TYR A 653 -4.13 47.70 -11.33
N GLY A 654 -4.52 48.78 -12.01
CA GLY A 654 -3.82 50.07 -12.12
C GLY A 654 -3.24 50.35 -13.50
N SER A 655 -3.43 49.45 -14.48
CA SER A 655 -2.93 49.59 -15.85
C SER A 655 -3.52 48.54 -16.80
N GLY A 656 -3.57 48.85 -18.11
CA GLY A 656 -4.10 47.95 -19.12
C GLY A 656 -5.64 47.88 -19.11
N ASN A 657 -6.20 46.72 -19.48
CA ASN A 657 -7.64 46.49 -19.47
C ASN A 657 -8.17 46.41 -18.02
N GLU A 658 -9.22 47.15 -17.73
CA GLU A 658 -9.79 47.27 -16.39
C GLU A 658 -11.30 47.01 -16.40
N VAL A 659 -11.84 46.70 -15.22
CA VAL A 659 -13.28 46.57 -15.01
C VAL A 659 -14.01 47.86 -15.35
N ALA A 660 -15.20 47.74 -15.93
CA ALA A 660 -16.13 48.86 -16.09
C ALA A 660 -16.64 49.33 -14.72
N ASN A 661 -17.10 48.39 -13.91
CA ASN A 661 -17.58 48.61 -12.54
C ASN A 661 -17.12 47.47 -11.62
N GLY A 662 -17.00 47.75 -10.33
CA GLY A 662 -16.70 46.74 -9.32
C GLY A 662 -17.82 45.72 -9.21
N ILE A 663 -19.07 46.19 -9.21
CA ILE A 663 -20.27 45.35 -9.17
C ILE A 663 -21.19 45.71 -10.35
N GLY A 664 -21.69 44.70 -11.06
CA GLY A 664 -22.65 44.84 -12.15
C GLY A 664 -23.83 43.88 -12.00
N ILE A 665 -25.05 44.38 -11.88
CA ILE A 665 -26.27 43.59 -11.68
C ILE A 665 -27.31 43.99 -12.72
N THR A 666 -27.86 43.03 -13.47
CA THR A 666 -28.86 43.29 -14.51
C THR A 666 -30.28 43.42 -13.95
N ASN A 667 -31.16 44.03 -14.73
CA ASN A 667 -32.58 44.22 -14.40
C ASN A 667 -33.41 42.94 -14.30
N THR A 668 -32.84 41.79 -14.67
CA THR A 668 -33.50 40.49 -14.50
C THR A 668 -33.33 39.91 -13.09
N CYS A 669 -32.39 40.44 -12.29
CA CYS A 669 -32.17 39.98 -10.92
C CYS A 669 -33.16 40.63 -9.93
N THR A 670 -33.60 39.87 -8.94
CA THR A 670 -34.60 40.26 -7.93
C THR A 670 -34.14 39.93 -6.51
N ASN A 671 -34.77 40.55 -5.51
CA ASN A 671 -34.45 40.35 -4.09
C ASN A 671 -32.95 40.52 -3.77
N VAL A 672 -32.33 41.51 -4.40
CA VAL A 672 -30.90 41.80 -4.27
C VAL A 672 -30.64 42.61 -3.01
N ARG A 673 -29.75 42.10 -2.16
CA ARG A 673 -29.16 42.81 -1.03
C ARG A 673 -27.70 43.06 -1.31
N ARG A 674 -27.29 44.33 -1.36
CA ARG A 674 -25.88 44.68 -1.51
C ARG A 674 -25.55 45.82 -0.58
N TYR A 675 -24.50 45.65 0.23
CA TYR A 675 -24.04 46.69 1.14
C TYR A 675 -22.65 46.39 1.69
N GLY A 676 -21.94 47.42 2.17
CA GLY A 676 -20.66 47.23 2.86
C GLY A 676 -19.51 46.71 1.99
N ASN A 677 -19.58 46.88 0.67
CA ASN A 677 -18.50 46.50 -0.24
C ASN A 677 -17.49 47.64 -0.41
N ASP A 678 -16.21 47.33 -0.36
CA ASP A 678 -15.10 48.26 -0.58
C ASP A 678 -14.71 48.26 -2.06
N LEU A 679 -15.33 49.17 -2.83
CA LEU A 679 -15.16 49.27 -4.29
C LEU A 679 -13.99 50.16 -4.73
N GLY A 680 -13.32 50.88 -3.82
CA GLY A 680 -12.17 51.74 -4.14
C GLY A 680 -12.41 52.69 -5.33
N ASP A 681 -11.61 52.55 -6.39
CA ASP A 681 -11.68 53.31 -7.64
C ASP A 681 -12.55 52.66 -8.73
N THR A 682 -13.40 51.71 -8.33
CA THR A 682 -14.38 51.04 -9.18
C THR A 682 -15.79 51.56 -8.88
N GLY A 683 -16.67 51.52 -9.88
CA GLY A 683 -18.06 51.96 -9.76
C GLY A 683 -19.04 50.83 -9.44
N ILE A 684 -20.34 51.16 -9.45
CA ILE A 684 -21.44 50.21 -9.35
C ILE A 684 -22.44 50.45 -10.47
N ASP A 685 -22.87 49.38 -11.14
CA ASP A 685 -23.91 49.37 -12.16
C ASP A 685 -24.99 48.37 -11.73
N ASP A 686 -26.00 48.85 -11.01
CA ASP A 686 -27.10 48.02 -10.53
C ASP A 686 -28.42 48.45 -11.17
N GLN A 687 -28.98 47.54 -11.96
CA GLN A 687 -30.23 47.69 -12.69
C GLN A 687 -31.36 46.84 -12.10
N SER A 688 -31.11 46.13 -10.98
CA SER A 688 -32.07 45.23 -10.35
C SER A 688 -33.32 45.95 -9.83
N THR A 689 -34.39 45.19 -9.64
CA THR A 689 -35.68 45.74 -9.18
C THR A 689 -35.77 45.73 -7.65
N GLY A 690 -35.91 46.91 -7.04
CA GLY A 690 -36.14 47.08 -5.59
C GLY A 690 -35.00 46.58 -4.68
N PRO A 691 -33.72 46.85 -4.98
CA PRO A 691 -32.61 46.34 -4.16
C PRO A 691 -32.63 46.94 -2.75
N GLU A 692 -32.33 46.12 -1.74
CA GLU A 692 -32.01 46.59 -0.39
C GLU A 692 -30.53 47.04 -0.38
N THR A 693 -30.33 48.36 -0.27
CA THR A 693 -29.02 49.01 -0.39
C THR A 693 -28.73 49.87 0.83
N THR A 694 -27.47 50.27 1.01
CA THR A 694 -27.12 51.33 1.97
C THR A 694 -26.66 52.60 1.26
N PRO A 695 -26.78 53.78 1.88
CA PRO A 695 -26.20 55.03 1.35
C PRO A 695 -24.67 54.97 1.12
N TYR A 696 -24.02 53.92 1.60
CA TYR A 696 -22.56 53.75 1.57
C TYR A 696 -22.08 52.79 0.47
N ASP A 697 -22.98 52.28 -0.38
CA ASP A 697 -22.63 51.32 -1.44
C ASP A 697 -21.75 51.92 -2.54
N THR A 698 -21.77 53.24 -2.72
CA THR A 698 -21.00 53.98 -3.74
C THR A 698 -19.71 54.60 -3.22
N VAL A 699 -19.50 54.56 -1.90
CA VAL A 699 -18.36 55.18 -1.21
C VAL A 699 -17.83 54.16 -0.22
N GLY A 700 -16.81 53.40 -0.64
CA GLY A 700 -16.06 52.50 0.24
C GLY A 700 -15.88 53.17 1.61
N ALA A 701 -16.37 52.52 2.66
CA ALA A 701 -16.95 53.13 3.85
C ALA A 701 -16.36 54.51 4.21
N LEU A 702 -17.18 55.57 4.05
CA LEU A 702 -16.89 56.90 4.62
C LEU A 702 -16.44 56.79 6.09
N GLU A 703 -16.94 55.80 6.82
CA GLU A 703 -16.53 55.49 8.19
C GLU A 703 -15.04 55.11 8.31
N GLU A 704 -14.48 54.33 7.37
CA GLU A 704 -13.06 53.96 7.38
C GLU A 704 -12.16 55.12 6.99
N LEU A 705 -12.59 55.96 6.04
CA LEU A 705 -11.91 57.21 5.64
C LEU A 705 -11.95 58.27 6.75
N MET A 706 -13.06 58.35 7.50
CA MET A 706 -13.24 59.31 8.58
C MET A 706 -12.72 58.82 9.93
N ARG A 707 -12.35 57.54 10.05
CA ARG A 707 -11.71 56.98 11.25
C ARG A 707 -10.26 57.49 11.33
N PRO A 708 -9.90 58.30 12.33
CA PRO A 708 -8.54 58.83 12.41
C PRO A 708 -7.55 57.72 12.66
N ALA A 709 -6.38 57.81 12.01
CA ALA A 709 -5.28 56.89 12.23
C ALA A 709 -4.91 56.82 13.72
N GLY A 710 -4.70 55.61 14.23
CA GLY A 710 -4.32 55.36 15.62
C GLY A 710 -5.48 55.49 16.64
N ARG A 711 -6.74 55.50 16.19
CA ARG A 711 -7.91 55.51 17.08
C ARG A 711 -8.77 54.26 16.90
N PHE A 712 -9.22 53.72 18.02
CA PHE A 712 -10.29 52.72 18.06
C PHE A 712 -11.51 53.35 18.72
N GLU A 713 -12.66 53.28 18.06
CA GLU A 713 -13.90 53.96 18.47
C GLU A 713 -14.94 52.92 18.91
N THR A 714 -15.75 53.23 19.93
CA THR A 714 -16.87 52.37 20.39
C THR A 714 -17.97 52.28 19.32
N THR A 715 -18.12 53.34 18.54
CA THR A 715 -19.00 53.46 17.39
C THR A 715 -18.44 54.50 16.42
N SER A 716 -18.77 54.38 15.13
CA SER A 716 -18.56 55.45 14.16
C SER A 716 -19.18 56.77 14.62
N ARG A 717 -18.34 57.81 14.68
CA ARG A 717 -18.77 59.19 14.95
C ARG A 717 -19.88 59.70 14.02
N LEU A 718 -20.00 59.13 12.82
CA LEU A 718 -20.99 59.51 11.81
C LEU A 718 -22.39 58.99 12.16
N ARG A 719 -22.48 57.95 12.99
CA ARG A 719 -23.74 57.39 13.50
C ARG A 719 -24.20 58.06 14.79
N CYS A 720 -23.39 58.95 15.36
CA CYS A 720 -23.67 59.55 16.66
C CYS A 720 -24.54 60.81 16.56
N GLY A 721 -25.59 60.90 17.38
CA GLY A 721 -26.38 62.10 17.62
C GLY A 721 -25.91 62.89 18.85
N THR A 722 -26.45 64.09 19.06
CA THR A 722 -26.07 64.99 20.18
C THR A 722 -26.68 64.62 21.54
N SER A 723 -27.51 63.58 21.62
CA SER A 723 -28.24 63.19 22.83
C SER A 723 -28.34 61.67 23.01
N SER A 724 -27.42 61.08 23.78
CA SER A 724 -27.72 59.84 24.51
C SER A 724 -28.51 60.18 25.79
N SER A 725 -29.27 59.23 26.32
CA SER A 725 -29.98 59.38 27.60
C SER A 725 -29.06 59.84 28.74
N ALA A 726 -29.64 60.57 29.69
CA ALA A 726 -28.92 61.17 30.80
C ALA A 726 -28.29 60.09 31.68
N MET A 727 -26.97 60.16 31.88
CA MET A 727 -26.27 59.33 32.86
C MET A 727 -26.79 59.63 34.28
N THR A 728 -26.80 58.62 35.14
CA THR A 728 -27.08 58.79 36.57
C THR A 728 -25.81 59.17 37.33
N SER A 729 -25.92 60.16 38.22
CA SER A 729 -24.79 60.65 39.03
C SER A 729 -24.23 59.54 39.93
N GLY A 730 -22.91 59.36 39.91
CA GLY A 730 -22.20 58.35 40.71
C GLY A 730 -22.31 56.91 40.17
N VAL A 731 -22.70 56.73 38.91
CA VAL A 731 -22.84 55.41 38.27
C VAL A 731 -21.76 55.19 37.22
N LEU A 732 -21.15 54.00 37.21
CA LEU A 732 -20.21 53.56 36.18
C LEU A 732 -20.99 52.93 35.01
N TYR A 733 -20.78 53.45 33.80
CA TYR A 733 -21.30 52.87 32.56
C TYR A 733 -20.18 52.23 31.77
N LEU A 734 -20.40 51.03 31.24
CA LEU A 734 -19.45 50.34 30.35
C LEU A 734 -19.99 50.32 28.91
N VAL A 735 -19.14 50.72 27.98
CA VAL A 735 -19.45 50.90 26.56
C VAL A 735 -18.56 49.96 25.74
N PRO A 736 -19.12 49.08 24.89
CA PRO A 736 -18.34 48.07 24.18
C PRO A 736 -17.40 48.70 23.15
N ILE A 737 -16.22 48.13 23.00
CA ILE A 737 -15.22 48.50 21.99
C ILE A 737 -14.46 47.27 21.53
N TRP A 738 -14.19 47.17 20.23
CA TRP A 738 -13.26 46.16 19.71
C TRP A 738 -11.83 46.72 19.71
N LEU A 739 -10.88 45.96 20.22
CA LEU A 739 -9.45 46.30 20.18
C LEU A 739 -8.63 45.12 19.62
N PRO A 740 -7.59 45.38 18.80
CA PRO A 740 -6.68 44.33 18.36
C PRO A 740 -5.71 43.93 19.49
N LYS A 741 -5.10 42.74 19.38
CA LYS A 741 -4.02 42.31 20.29
C LYS A 741 -2.78 43.19 20.07
N GLY A 742 -2.15 43.63 21.15
CA GLY A 742 -0.93 44.45 21.10
C GLY A 742 -1.15 45.95 20.92
N ALA A 743 -2.40 46.43 20.93
CA ALA A 743 -2.71 47.86 20.92
C ALA A 743 -2.18 48.51 22.20
N VAL A 744 -1.37 49.55 22.05
CA VAL A 744 -0.88 50.37 23.17
C VAL A 744 -1.89 51.48 23.42
N ILE A 745 -2.56 51.40 24.57
CA ILE A 745 -3.60 52.33 24.99
C ILE A 745 -2.98 53.32 25.96
N SER A 746 -3.06 54.61 25.68
CA SER A 746 -2.47 55.68 26.48
C SER A 746 -3.53 56.66 27.01
N ASN A 747 -4.60 56.86 26.26
CA ASN A 747 -5.68 57.77 26.63
C ASN A 747 -7.06 57.18 26.36
N LEU A 748 -8.01 57.54 27.22
CA LEU A 748 -9.43 57.23 27.07
C LEU A 748 -10.19 58.53 26.83
N SER A 749 -11.12 58.51 25.87
CA SER A 749 -11.87 59.69 25.48
C SER A 749 -13.37 59.43 25.41
N PHE A 750 -14.14 60.42 25.83
CA PHE A 750 -15.59 60.51 25.61
C PHE A 750 -15.96 61.92 25.17
N VAL A 751 -17.14 62.09 24.58
CA VAL A 751 -17.61 63.37 24.04
C VAL A 751 -18.94 63.76 24.67
N THR A 752 -19.02 64.96 25.27
CA THR A 752 -20.29 65.53 25.76
C THR A 752 -21.10 66.10 24.61
N GLY A 753 -22.42 65.95 24.66
CA GLY A 753 -23.36 66.63 23.77
C GLY A 753 -23.73 68.01 24.29
N GLY A 754 -24.98 68.44 24.03
CA GLY A 754 -25.48 69.78 24.37
C GLY A 754 -25.41 70.20 25.83
N THR A 755 -25.20 69.29 26.78
CA THR A 755 -25.00 69.59 28.22
C THR A 755 -23.64 69.08 28.69
N GLY A 756 -22.82 69.95 29.28
CA GLY A 756 -21.53 69.60 29.87
C GLY A 756 -21.63 69.16 31.34
N VAL A 757 -20.49 68.79 31.92
CA VAL A 757 -20.35 68.54 33.37
C VAL A 757 -20.06 69.87 34.08
N GLY A 758 -21.10 70.47 34.64
CA GLY A 758 -21.01 71.80 35.27
C GLY A 758 -20.27 71.80 36.61
N THR A 759 -20.79 71.06 37.59
CA THR A 759 -20.26 71.01 38.97
C THR A 759 -20.05 69.57 39.44
N PRO A 760 -19.02 68.87 38.89
CA PRO A 760 -18.70 67.53 39.35
C PRO A 760 -18.08 67.56 40.75
N THR A 761 -18.24 66.44 41.46
CA THR A 761 -17.48 66.10 42.66
C THR A 761 -16.38 65.09 42.33
N ASN A 762 -16.64 64.17 41.39
CA ASN A 762 -15.68 63.19 40.90
C ASN A 762 -16.02 62.79 39.46
N TYR A 763 -15.01 62.49 38.64
CA TYR A 763 -15.19 61.72 37.39
C TYR A 763 -13.88 61.11 36.90
N TRP A 764 -13.97 59.98 36.20
CA TRP A 764 -12.83 59.25 35.63
C TRP A 764 -13.29 58.29 34.52
N PHE A 765 -12.33 57.75 33.74
CA PHE A 765 -12.57 56.71 32.74
C PHE A 765 -11.78 55.43 33.05
N THR A 766 -12.27 54.29 32.57
CA THR A 766 -11.64 52.97 32.76
C THR A 766 -11.62 52.16 31.46
N LEU A 767 -10.72 51.18 31.38
CA LEU A 767 -10.69 50.14 30.33
C LEU A 767 -10.91 48.79 31.01
N HIS A 768 -11.78 47.95 30.46
CA HIS A 768 -12.10 46.62 30.99
C HIS A 768 -11.98 45.54 29.93
N ASP A 769 -11.69 44.30 30.35
CA ASP A 769 -11.76 43.11 29.49
C ASP A 769 -13.22 42.65 29.24
N ARG A 770 -13.37 41.59 28.44
CA ARG A 770 -14.67 40.95 28.14
C ARG A 770 -15.41 40.41 29.37
N SER A 771 -14.71 40.19 30.49
CA SER A 771 -15.26 39.75 31.77
C SER A 771 -15.61 40.92 32.70
N ARG A 772 -15.42 42.16 32.22
CA ARG A 772 -15.58 43.44 32.95
C ARG A 772 -14.54 43.65 34.05
N VAL A 773 -13.42 42.94 34.02
CA VAL A 773 -12.29 43.20 34.92
C VAL A 773 -11.59 44.46 34.43
N ALA A 774 -11.39 45.44 35.31
CA ALA A 774 -10.69 46.67 34.97
C ALA A 774 -9.20 46.41 34.73
N LEU A 775 -8.73 46.86 33.57
CA LEU A 775 -7.36 46.73 33.09
C LEU A 775 -6.56 48.01 33.29
N ALA A 776 -7.23 49.16 33.14
CA ALA A 776 -6.64 50.48 33.30
C ALA A 776 -7.68 51.51 33.77
N ARG A 777 -7.20 52.60 34.36
CA ARG A 777 -8.02 53.76 34.75
C ARG A 777 -7.26 55.07 34.58
N THR A 778 -8.01 56.16 34.49
CA THR A 778 -7.48 57.52 34.57
C THR A 778 -7.41 58.00 36.03
N ALA A 779 -6.78 59.15 36.28
CA ALA A 779 -6.88 59.83 37.58
C ALA A 779 -8.30 60.40 37.79
N ASP A 780 -8.72 60.52 39.04
CA ASP A 780 -9.93 61.28 39.38
C ASP A 780 -9.72 62.74 39.02
N GLN A 781 -10.70 63.32 38.34
CA GLN A 781 -10.69 64.72 37.94
C GLN A 781 -11.38 65.63 38.95
N THR A 782 -11.97 65.05 40.00
CA THR A 782 -12.57 65.79 41.12
C THR A 782 -13.58 66.83 40.65
N THR A 783 -13.35 68.11 40.92
CA THR A 783 -14.23 69.24 40.60
C THR A 783 -13.95 69.89 39.24
N ALA A 784 -13.10 69.32 38.40
CA ALA A 784 -12.77 69.90 37.10
C ALA A 784 -13.99 69.91 36.16
N ALA A 785 -14.38 71.08 35.65
CA ALA A 785 -15.52 71.15 34.73
C ALA A 785 -15.21 70.50 33.35
N TRP A 786 -16.26 70.07 32.66
CA TRP A 786 -16.19 69.59 31.27
C TRP A 786 -17.27 70.29 30.44
N ALA A 787 -16.87 71.15 29.51
CA ALA A 787 -17.79 71.93 28.68
C ALA A 787 -18.63 71.06 27.74
N ALA A 788 -19.85 71.51 27.43
CA ALA A 788 -20.71 70.90 26.42
C ALA A 788 -20.05 70.85 25.03
N ASN A 789 -20.44 69.88 24.19
CA ASN A 789 -19.94 69.71 22.82
C ASN A 789 -18.41 69.60 22.69
N THR A 790 -17.72 69.12 23.73
CA THR A 790 -16.26 68.92 23.70
C THR A 790 -15.88 67.47 23.97
N THR A 791 -14.75 67.05 23.40
CA THR A 791 -14.10 65.79 23.80
C THR A 791 -13.33 65.99 25.09
N LYS A 792 -13.50 65.09 26.05
CA LYS A 792 -12.60 64.95 27.18
C LYS A 792 -11.73 63.71 26.97
N THR A 793 -10.43 63.94 26.90
CA THR A 793 -9.40 62.89 26.81
C THR A 793 -8.61 62.90 28.10
N LEU A 794 -8.49 61.74 28.73
CA LEU A 794 -7.79 61.54 29.99
C LEU A 794 -6.73 60.46 29.83
N ALA A 795 -5.52 60.73 30.32
CA ALA A 795 -4.41 59.78 30.30
C ALA A 795 -4.63 58.65 31.31
N ILE A 796 -4.16 57.45 30.98
CA ILE A 796 -4.07 56.36 31.93
C ILE A 796 -3.12 56.75 33.07
N ALA A 797 -3.55 56.50 34.31
CA ALA A 797 -2.80 56.79 35.52
C ALA A 797 -2.45 55.52 36.31
N GLN A 798 -3.16 54.42 36.08
CA GLN A 798 -2.92 53.14 36.72
C GLN A 798 -3.39 51.99 35.81
N THR A 799 -2.67 50.88 35.82
CA THR A 799 -3.02 49.61 35.16
C THR A 799 -2.90 48.43 36.11
N THR A 800 -3.16 47.22 35.62
CA THR A 800 -2.93 45.98 36.36
C THR A 800 -1.49 45.81 36.86
N ALA A 801 -0.52 46.50 36.25
CA ALA A 801 0.88 46.54 36.67
C ALA A 801 1.19 47.60 37.76
N GLY A 802 0.19 48.33 38.26
CA GLY A 802 0.38 49.44 39.21
C GLY A 802 0.32 50.81 38.53
N SER A 803 1.15 51.76 38.97
CA SER A 803 1.22 53.10 38.36
C SER A 803 1.90 53.03 36.99
N ALA A 804 1.12 53.18 35.92
CA ALA A 804 1.59 53.15 34.54
C ALA A 804 0.79 54.12 33.68
N SER A 805 1.38 54.62 32.60
CA SER A 805 0.78 55.59 31.66
C SER A 805 0.18 54.94 30.42
N THR A 806 0.38 53.64 30.22
CA THR A 806 -0.16 52.88 29.09
C THR A 806 -0.56 51.46 29.49
N TYR A 807 -1.50 50.87 28.75
CA TYR A 807 -1.87 49.47 28.82
C TYR A 807 -1.76 48.82 27.43
N THR A 808 -1.14 47.65 27.32
CA THR A 808 -1.08 46.90 26.06
C THR A 808 -2.11 45.78 26.08
N THR A 809 -3.00 45.74 25.08
CA THR A 809 -4.03 44.69 24.97
C THR A 809 -3.40 43.32 24.78
N THR A 810 -3.91 42.32 25.51
CA THR A 810 -3.36 40.94 25.52
C THR A 810 -4.07 40.01 24.53
N TYR A 811 -5.25 40.39 24.07
CA TYR A 811 -6.05 39.66 23.08
C TYR A 811 -6.76 40.61 22.12
N ALA A 812 -7.16 40.11 20.95
CA ALA A 812 -8.02 40.81 20.01
C ALA A 812 -9.49 40.45 20.30
N GLY A 813 -10.39 41.43 20.33
CA GLY A 813 -11.82 41.19 20.56
C GLY A 813 -12.48 42.26 21.42
N LEU A 814 -13.52 41.85 22.15
CA LEU A 814 -14.34 42.73 22.98
C LEU A 814 -13.60 43.22 24.24
N TYR A 815 -13.63 44.53 24.43
CA TYR A 815 -13.28 45.26 25.64
C TYR A 815 -14.41 46.26 25.96
N TYR A 816 -14.32 46.94 27.11
CA TYR A 816 -15.23 48.04 27.44
C TYR A 816 -14.48 49.30 27.85
N LEU A 817 -14.94 50.45 27.37
CA LEU A 817 -14.61 51.75 27.94
C LEU A 817 -15.61 52.09 29.04
N GLY A 818 -15.12 52.44 30.22
CA GLY A 818 -15.93 52.85 31.35
C GLY A 818 -15.94 54.37 31.54
N ILE A 819 -17.11 54.92 31.87
CA ILE A 819 -17.31 56.33 32.21
C ILE A 819 -18.07 56.44 33.53
N MET A 820 -17.52 57.18 34.50
CA MET A 820 -18.15 57.48 35.79
C MET A 820 -18.13 58.99 36.02
N ILE A 821 -19.29 59.58 36.29
CA ILE A 821 -19.43 61.01 36.62
C ILE A 821 -20.36 61.16 37.82
N LYS A 822 -19.93 61.91 38.84
CA LYS A 822 -20.75 62.33 39.97
C LYS A 822 -20.85 63.85 39.99
N ALA A 823 -21.97 64.39 39.54
CA ALA A 823 -22.26 65.82 39.48
C ALA A 823 -23.71 66.11 39.87
N THR A 824 -24.04 67.37 40.17
CA THR A 824 -25.44 67.81 40.32
C THR A 824 -26.10 68.02 38.96
N THR A 825 -25.36 68.57 38.00
CA THR A 825 -25.74 68.65 36.58
C THR A 825 -25.00 67.57 35.79
N MET A 826 -25.72 66.52 35.39
CA MET A 826 -25.17 65.44 34.57
C MET A 826 -25.08 65.85 33.09
N PRO A 827 -24.01 65.45 32.38
CA PRO A 827 -23.87 65.76 30.97
C PRO A 827 -24.82 64.93 30.10
N THR A 828 -25.08 65.41 28.89
CA THR A 828 -25.45 64.52 27.79
C THR A 828 -24.17 64.01 27.16
N ILE A 829 -24.15 62.73 26.75
CA ILE A 829 -23.01 62.14 26.05
C ILE A 829 -23.39 61.98 24.58
N VAL A 830 -22.45 62.23 23.68
CA VAL A 830 -22.63 61.96 22.25
C VAL A 830 -22.63 60.45 22.07
N GLY A 831 -23.53 59.92 21.25
CA GLY A 831 -23.64 58.48 21.02
C GLY A 831 -24.73 58.13 20.02
N GLU A 832 -24.89 56.83 19.73
CA GLU A 832 -25.96 56.36 18.83
C GLU A 832 -27.35 56.41 19.48
N GLY A 833 -27.41 56.39 20.82
CA GLY A 833 -28.65 56.38 21.58
C GLY A 833 -28.52 55.53 22.85
N SER A 834 -29.65 54.98 23.29
CA SER A 834 -29.68 54.07 24.45
C SER A 834 -30.73 52.99 24.34
N MET A 835 -30.47 51.83 24.95
CA MET A 835 -31.37 50.68 24.96
C MET A 835 -31.77 50.31 26.39
N THR A 836 -33.07 50.08 26.62
CA THR A 836 -33.58 49.61 27.92
C THR A 836 -33.73 48.08 27.91
N ALA A 837 -34.42 47.53 26.91
CA ALA A 837 -34.57 46.08 26.74
C ALA A 837 -33.34 45.48 26.04
N GLY A 838 -32.77 44.40 26.59
CA GLY A 838 -31.66 43.66 25.99
C GLY A 838 -30.25 44.18 26.32
N ALA A 839 -30.11 45.35 26.95
CA ALA A 839 -28.81 45.91 27.33
C ALA A 839 -28.03 45.02 28.33
N SER A 840 -28.73 44.25 29.17
CA SER A 840 -28.13 43.31 30.11
C SER A 840 -27.84 41.92 29.52
N SER A 841 -28.25 41.64 28.28
CA SER A 841 -28.04 40.35 27.62
C SER A 841 -26.56 40.15 27.30
N SER A 842 -25.97 39.04 27.71
CA SER A 842 -24.53 38.80 27.53
C SER A 842 -24.13 38.63 26.06
N PRO A 843 -23.08 39.30 25.57
CA PRO A 843 -22.31 40.36 26.26
C PRO A 843 -23.11 41.67 26.35
N GLY A 844 -23.34 42.16 27.57
CA GLY A 844 -24.17 43.35 27.80
C GLY A 844 -23.37 44.65 27.72
N PHE A 845 -24.05 45.78 27.97
CA PHE A 845 -23.48 47.13 28.06
C PHE A 845 -24.40 48.06 28.87
N GLY A 846 -23.87 49.17 29.40
CA GLY A 846 -24.66 50.13 30.19
C GLY A 846 -24.23 50.29 31.64
N ASP A 847 -25.16 50.68 32.50
CA ASP A 847 -24.92 50.92 33.92
C ASP A 847 -24.47 49.67 34.68
N THR A 848 -23.56 49.84 35.63
CA THR A 848 -23.02 48.74 36.46
C THR A 848 -23.03 49.13 37.94
N ASN A 849 -21.91 49.65 38.46
CA ASN A 849 -21.76 50.03 39.85
C ASN A 849 -22.38 51.41 40.14
N THR A 850 -23.13 51.54 41.23
CA THR A 850 -23.73 52.79 41.69
C THR A 850 -23.01 53.36 42.93
N GLY A 851 -23.22 54.63 43.25
CA GLY A 851 -22.67 55.27 44.46
C GLY A 851 -21.14 55.48 44.46
N GLN A 852 -20.50 55.44 43.29
CA GLN A 852 -19.04 55.57 43.16
C GLN A 852 -18.57 56.98 43.57
N THR A 853 -17.51 57.03 44.39
CA THR A 853 -16.92 58.29 44.91
C THR A 853 -15.40 58.37 44.79
N THR A 854 -14.74 57.28 44.42
CA THR A 854 -13.31 57.21 44.14
C THR A 854 -13.05 56.26 42.99
N PRO A 855 -12.07 56.50 42.10
CA PRO A 855 -11.81 55.58 41.01
C PRO A 855 -11.39 54.19 41.54
N PRO A 856 -11.78 53.10 40.85
CA PRO A 856 -11.46 51.73 41.29
C PRO A 856 -9.96 51.48 41.26
N THR A 857 -9.41 50.68 42.18
CA THR A 857 -8.01 50.25 42.10
C THR A 857 -7.90 49.09 41.10
N VAL A 858 -7.00 49.20 40.12
CA VAL A 858 -6.91 48.22 39.01
C VAL A 858 -5.72 47.25 39.10
N THR A 859 -4.89 47.35 40.15
CA THR A 859 -3.73 46.45 40.36
C THR A 859 -4.15 44.99 40.39
N SER A 860 -3.49 44.14 39.59
CA SER A 860 -3.79 42.71 39.48
C SER A 860 -5.26 42.36 39.18
N GLY A 861 -6.02 43.26 38.52
CA GLY A 861 -7.43 43.03 38.20
C GLY A 861 -8.37 43.09 39.43
N ALA A 862 -7.96 43.80 40.49
CA ALA A 862 -8.69 43.88 41.77
C ALA A 862 -10.12 44.47 41.69
N PHE A 863 -10.53 45.03 40.54
CA PHE A 863 -11.88 45.53 40.33
C PHE A 863 -12.54 44.84 39.14
N THR A 864 -13.70 44.25 39.38
CA THR A 864 -14.60 43.77 38.34
C THR A 864 -15.89 44.57 38.43
N ALA A 865 -16.33 45.17 37.30
CA ALA A 865 -17.59 45.91 37.30
C ALA A 865 -18.76 44.95 37.57
N ALA A 866 -19.82 45.48 38.17
CA ALA A 866 -21.01 44.71 38.52
C ALA A 866 -21.74 44.16 37.27
N ALA A 867 -22.78 43.36 37.51
CA ALA A 867 -23.78 43.03 36.50
C ALA A 867 -24.31 44.30 35.81
N PHE A 868 -24.59 44.22 34.51
CA PHE A 868 -25.26 45.30 33.81
C PHE A 868 -26.66 45.47 34.42
N GLY A 869 -26.99 46.69 34.82
CA GLY A 869 -28.31 47.05 35.32
C GLY A 869 -29.37 46.97 34.21
N GLY A 870 -30.63 46.74 34.59
CA GLY A 870 -31.75 46.65 33.65
C GLY A 870 -32.32 48.01 33.22
N ASN A 871 -31.62 49.12 33.50
CA ASN A 871 -32.15 50.48 33.34
C ASN A 871 -31.81 51.10 31.98
N THR A 872 -30.53 51.30 31.66
CA THR A 872 -30.16 52.02 30.41
C THR A 872 -28.77 51.63 29.89
N GLY A 873 -28.76 50.84 28.82
CA GLY A 873 -27.60 50.60 27.96
C GLY A 873 -27.21 51.87 27.21
N LEU A 874 -26.05 52.43 27.54
CA LEU A 874 -25.53 53.66 26.94
C LEU A 874 -24.58 53.32 25.78
N LEU A 875 -24.95 53.63 24.53
CA LEU A 875 -24.08 53.52 23.36
C LEU A 875 -23.34 54.83 23.09
N ALA A 876 -22.54 55.25 24.07
CA ALA A 876 -21.76 56.48 23.99
C ALA A 876 -20.62 56.38 22.97
N TYR A 877 -20.33 57.49 22.31
CA TYR A 877 -19.13 57.68 21.51
C TYR A 877 -17.94 57.91 22.44
N GLY A 878 -17.13 56.86 22.56
CA GLY A 878 -15.84 56.87 23.21
C GLY A 878 -14.78 56.34 22.26
N TYR A 879 -13.54 56.71 22.49
CA TYR A 879 -12.42 56.18 21.72
C TYR A 879 -11.14 56.13 22.54
N THR A 880 -10.21 55.33 22.07
CA THR A 880 -8.89 55.18 22.67
C THR A 880 -7.78 55.43 21.65
N THR A 881 -6.64 55.93 22.14
CA THR A 881 -5.40 56.21 21.40
C THR A 881 -4.18 55.68 22.12
#